data_AF-A0A355F108-F1
#
_entry.id   AF-A0A355F108-F1
#
_cell.length_a   1.000
_cell.length_b   1.000
_cell.length_c   1.000
_cell.angle_alpha   90.00
_cell.angle_beta   90.00
_cell.angle_gamma   90.00
#
_symmetry.space_group_name_H-M   'P 1'
#
loop_
_entity.id
_entity.type
_entity.pdbx_description
1 polymer ?
#
loop_
_entity_poly.entity_id
_entity_poly.type
_entity_poly.pdbx_seq_one_letter_code
_entity_poly.pdbx_strand_id
1 'polypeptide(L)'
;QALDGDHAGMWRALRAQGIFRGAGTSTAKVAFLYTGQGSQYLGMLANLRHSEPVINETFAEADRVMTPILGRPLTSFLYVDESDPAVLQKAEEELRQTAITQPAVLAVDIALTRVLAEHGIAPDLVMGHSLGEYGALVAAGSLSFAEALEAVAARGREMTKVSVADKGRMIAVMAPLHEIEQVLAALDGYAVVANINSTAQAVVGGSTDAVTRAEKIFQQAGREVRPLPVSHAFHTSIVAQASEPLKEMLARLDLRPPQIPIVANATGQLYPMGPDVVPQMIDLLGRQIAAPVQFVQGLRTLYDQGVRVFVEVGPKRALHGFTEDVLGKLDDVLALATNHPKAGDVVSLNHALCGLYASGRGNGSERGHESPHLTVETARSDGSDRSVRSGRSSASPLVVTGGALGLPGPWKVFDDANVGRLLHGEQAIDVVSLRFRRAMVDKHITRLVKSEEGGGPRFETIESAAEVIKLAARCGELDLGRDFGIPQERLAAWDHTTQLAVGAGLEALRDAGIPLVLRYKTATTGARLPDRWGLPDALRDETGVIFASAFPGYDSLLEIVEKHHADKTRRERLADLQALKARSAAGDPLRVEIDRRIHEIEVELAHDPYQFDRRFLFRVLSMGHAQFAELIGARGPNTQINAACASTTQAFSLAEDWIRAGRCRRVVVVAADDITTDRMLGWWGAGFLASGAAATDELVEDAALPFDRRRHGMIIGMGAAAVVIESPEAARERGLRPICELLSAQTANSAFHGTRLDVRHIGEVMERLVGEAEARWGIDRREIAPQTVFVSHETYTPARGGSAQAEVDALRKVFGAQANQVVVANTKGYTGHPMAVGIEDVMAVKSLETGLVPPVPNLREPDPDLGGLNLSAGGAYPVRYALRLGAGFGSQIGMTLLRQVPNPDGMRRTPDALGYAYRIADPAVWKSWLARVSGDPQAEVEVVHRTLRVVDRATPRKAEAPRVPAPALVVAIPEPVPAPVVVAAPVQAPAPVAAAAPVPSQPGEGEKDHVQEKVLALIAEKTGYPQEMLALDLDLEA
;
A
#
# COMPACT_ATOMS: atom_id res chain seq x y z
N GLN A 1 11.18 34.95 19.83
CA GLN A 1 11.69 34.94 21.22
C GLN A 1 12.85 33.98 21.42
N ALA A 2 12.68 32.65 21.29
CA ALA A 2 13.80 31.70 21.44
C ALA A 2 14.93 31.93 20.42
N LEU A 3 14.58 32.22 19.15
CA LEU A 3 15.54 32.56 18.09
C LEU A 3 16.24 33.92 18.32
N ASP A 4 15.56 34.87 18.95
CA ASP A 4 16.05 36.26 19.09
C ASP A 4 17.03 36.43 20.26
N GLY A 5 17.01 35.53 21.25
CA GLY A 5 17.82 35.63 22.48
C GLY A 5 18.68 34.42 22.83
N ASP A 6 18.62 33.34 22.04
CA ASP A 6 19.37 32.08 22.22
C ASP A 6 19.36 31.52 23.66
N HIS A 7 18.25 31.68 24.36
CA HIS A 7 18.13 31.27 25.75
C HIS A 7 18.14 29.73 25.88
N ALA A 8 19.21 29.16 26.44
CA ALA A 8 19.38 27.71 26.59
C ALA A 8 18.20 27.02 27.31
N GLY A 9 17.60 27.67 28.30
CA GLY A 9 16.40 27.16 28.98
C GLY A 9 15.17 27.05 28.08
N MET A 10 14.97 27.99 27.15
CA MET A 10 13.87 27.95 26.18
C MET A 10 14.10 26.86 25.14
N TRP A 11 15.34 26.71 24.64
CA TRP A 11 15.67 25.63 23.72
C TRP A 11 15.50 24.25 24.36
N ARG A 12 15.85 24.09 25.64
CA ARG A 12 15.61 22.83 26.38
C ARG A 12 14.11 22.50 26.46
N ALA A 13 13.24 23.50 26.67
CA ALA A 13 11.79 23.31 26.65
C ALA A 13 11.25 22.95 25.25
N LEU A 14 11.77 23.59 24.19
CA LEU A 14 11.38 23.31 22.80
C LEU A 14 11.79 21.91 22.34
N ARG A 15 12.96 21.41 22.75
CA ARG A 15 13.39 20.03 22.47
C ARG A 15 12.41 18.99 23.00
N ALA A 16 11.82 19.23 24.18
CA ALA A 16 10.79 18.36 24.75
C ALA A 16 9.50 18.30 23.91
N GLN A 17 9.29 19.30 23.03
CA GLN A 17 8.18 19.36 22.07
C GLN A 17 8.58 18.90 20.65
N GLY A 18 9.77 18.31 20.49
CA GLY A 18 10.26 17.86 19.18
C GLY A 18 10.84 18.98 18.29
N ILE A 19 11.03 20.19 18.83
CA ILE A 19 11.57 21.32 18.09
C ILE A 19 13.08 21.44 18.36
N PHE A 20 13.87 21.22 17.32
CA PHE A 20 15.33 21.29 17.37
C PHE A 20 15.87 22.39 16.46
N ARG A 21 17.01 22.96 16.82
CA ARG A 21 17.75 23.95 16.02
C ARG A 21 19.05 23.32 15.53
N GLY A 22 19.25 23.31 14.23
CA GLY A 22 20.53 22.92 13.63
C GLY A 22 21.48 24.10 13.46
N ALA A 23 22.78 23.82 13.55
CA ALA A 23 23.86 24.80 13.33
C ALA A 23 24.72 24.48 12.09
N GLY A 24 24.34 23.48 11.28
CA GLY A 24 25.10 22.98 10.13
C GLY A 24 25.62 21.55 10.32
N THR A 25 26.49 21.08 9.43
CA THR A 25 27.11 19.74 9.50
C THR A 25 28.03 19.64 10.72
N SER A 26 27.68 18.76 11.67
CA SER A 26 28.49 18.49 12.85
C SER A 26 29.46 17.34 12.60
N THR A 27 30.73 17.51 12.98
CA THR A 27 31.70 16.40 13.03
C THR A 27 31.57 15.56 14.31
N ALA A 28 30.63 15.90 15.20
CA ALA A 28 30.56 15.29 16.51
C ALA A 28 29.99 13.87 16.45
N LYS A 29 30.68 12.91 17.11
CA LYS A 29 30.32 11.50 17.00
C LYS A 29 28.97 11.18 17.64
N VAL A 30 28.31 10.15 17.12
CA VAL A 30 27.03 9.63 17.59
C VAL A 30 27.25 8.31 18.31
N ALA A 31 26.65 8.13 19.49
CA ALA A 31 26.57 6.83 20.14
C ALA A 31 25.13 6.32 20.23
N PHE A 32 24.94 5.05 19.89
CA PHE A 32 23.70 4.34 20.17
C PHE A 32 23.79 3.65 21.53
N LEU A 33 22.77 3.85 22.35
CA LEU A 33 22.61 3.34 23.71
C LEU A 33 21.46 2.33 23.73
N TYR A 34 21.78 1.05 23.88
CA TYR A 34 20.83 -0.06 23.82
C TYR A 34 20.24 -0.39 25.19
N THR A 35 18.94 -0.66 25.25
CA THR A 35 18.22 -0.72 26.53
C THR A 35 18.35 -2.08 27.23
N GLY A 36 18.23 -2.04 28.56
CA GLY A 36 18.26 -3.23 29.41
C GLY A 36 16.87 -3.79 29.70
N GLN A 37 16.83 -4.93 30.40
CA GLN A 37 15.58 -5.45 30.96
C GLN A 37 14.92 -4.43 31.92
N GLY A 38 13.60 -4.28 31.83
CA GLY A 38 12.80 -3.29 32.54
C GLY A 38 12.18 -2.23 31.61
N SER A 39 12.71 -2.09 30.40
CA SER A 39 12.20 -1.21 29.36
C SER A 39 10.96 -1.74 28.64
N GLN A 40 10.71 -3.05 28.67
CA GLN A 40 9.60 -3.70 27.97
C GLN A 40 8.22 -3.17 28.39
N TYR A 41 7.28 -3.21 27.45
CA TYR A 41 5.85 -3.02 27.64
C TYR A 41 5.08 -3.71 26.49
N LEU A 42 3.80 -4.05 26.70
CA LEU A 42 2.98 -4.68 25.66
C LEU A 42 2.75 -3.72 24.49
N GLY A 43 2.65 -4.26 23.27
CA GLY A 43 2.42 -3.46 22.07
C GLY A 43 3.57 -2.51 21.70
N MET A 44 4.77 -2.69 22.26
CA MET A 44 5.92 -1.87 21.89
C MET A 44 6.22 -1.99 20.39
N LEU A 45 6.33 -0.85 19.71
CA LEU A 45 6.42 -0.70 18.25
C LEU A 45 5.20 -1.15 17.44
N ALA A 46 4.00 -1.31 18.02
CA ALA A 46 2.83 -1.78 17.27
C ALA A 46 2.47 -0.90 16.05
N ASN A 47 2.49 0.43 16.19
CA ASN A 47 2.15 1.32 15.08
C ASN A 47 3.30 1.41 14.08
N LEU A 48 4.54 1.53 14.59
CA LEU A 48 5.72 1.56 13.73
C LEU A 48 5.89 0.25 12.95
N ARG A 49 5.50 -0.90 13.51
CA ARG A 49 5.47 -2.18 12.79
C ARG A 49 4.48 -2.19 11.62
N HIS A 50 3.42 -1.38 11.68
CA HIS A 50 2.46 -1.24 10.59
C HIS A 50 2.99 -0.33 9.48
N SER A 51 3.72 0.74 9.83
CA SER A 51 4.23 1.72 8.87
C SER A 51 5.64 1.41 8.32
N GLU A 52 6.50 0.77 9.10
CA GLU A 52 7.91 0.48 8.77
C GLU A 52 8.13 -1.01 8.47
N PRO A 53 8.30 -1.43 7.19
CA PRO A 53 8.47 -2.82 6.82
C PRO A 53 9.65 -3.50 7.53
N VAL A 54 10.76 -2.80 7.68
CA VAL A 54 11.99 -3.31 8.29
C VAL A 54 11.79 -3.75 9.75
N ILE A 55 10.86 -3.11 10.48
CA ILE A 55 10.49 -3.52 11.84
C ILE A 55 9.75 -4.84 11.79
N ASN A 56 8.78 -4.99 10.89
CA ASN A 56 8.02 -6.23 10.76
C ASN A 56 8.92 -7.39 10.31
N GLU A 57 9.86 -7.16 9.39
CA GLU A 57 10.85 -8.15 8.97
C GLU A 57 11.77 -8.58 10.12
N THR A 58 12.20 -7.63 10.95
CA THR A 58 13.03 -7.89 12.13
C THR A 58 12.27 -8.76 13.14
N PHE A 59 10.99 -8.47 13.40
CA PHE A 59 10.16 -9.32 14.26
C PHE A 59 9.90 -10.70 13.64
N ALA A 60 9.73 -10.80 12.32
CA ALA A 60 9.57 -12.09 11.65
C ALA A 60 10.86 -12.93 11.71
N GLU A 61 12.04 -12.31 11.62
CA GLU A 61 13.32 -12.96 11.86
C GLU A 61 13.43 -13.45 13.31
N ALA A 62 13.05 -12.61 14.28
CA ALA A 62 13.02 -13.01 15.67
C ALA A 62 12.07 -14.18 15.92
N ASP A 63 10.88 -14.17 15.31
CA ASP A 63 9.93 -15.28 15.40
C ASP A 63 10.48 -16.58 14.85
N ARG A 64 11.21 -16.56 13.72
CA ARG A 64 11.85 -17.77 13.15
C ARG A 64 12.85 -18.40 14.11
N VAL A 65 13.68 -17.58 14.77
CA VAL A 65 14.71 -18.05 15.71
C VAL A 65 14.09 -18.48 17.04
N MET A 66 13.10 -17.72 17.53
CA MET A 66 12.57 -17.89 18.88
C MET A 66 11.43 -18.90 18.97
N THR A 67 10.68 -19.17 17.89
CA THR A 67 9.56 -20.14 17.93
C THR A 67 10.00 -21.54 18.39
N PRO A 68 11.11 -22.12 17.89
CA PRO A 68 11.60 -23.42 18.39
C PRO A 68 12.01 -23.40 19.87
N ILE A 69 12.39 -22.23 20.41
CA ILE A 69 12.89 -22.06 21.78
C ILE A 69 11.74 -21.82 22.75
N LEU A 70 10.74 -21.01 22.37
CA LEU A 70 9.62 -20.59 23.21
C LEU A 70 8.36 -21.44 23.00
N GLY A 71 8.30 -22.26 21.95
CA GLY A 71 7.14 -23.08 21.57
C GLY A 71 6.06 -22.32 20.80
N ARG A 72 6.16 -20.99 20.69
CA ARG A 72 5.31 -20.12 19.87
C ARG A 72 6.07 -18.84 19.47
N PRO A 73 5.60 -18.07 18.47
CA PRO A 73 6.28 -16.84 18.02
C PRO A 73 6.52 -15.83 19.15
N LEU A 74 7.66 -15.14 19.14
CA LEU A 74 8.00 -14.10 20.10
C LEU A 74 6.97 -12.96 20.06
N THR A 75 6.51 -12.60 18.86
CA THR A 75 5.49 -11.58 18.63
C THR A 75 4.16 -11.87 19.33
N SER A 76 3.82 -13.15 19.55
CA SER A 76 2.59 -13.53 20.26
C SER A 76 2.59 -13.15 21.75
N PHE A 77 3.76 -12.84 22.32
CA PHE A 77 3.88 -12.31 23.69
C PHE A 77 3.82 -10.78 23.76
N LEU A 78 3.88 -10.09 22.61
CA LEU A 78 3.91 -8.63 22.51
C LEU A 78 2.60 -8.05 22.00
N TYR A 79 1.98 -8.72 21.03
CA TYR A 79 0.77 -8.27 20.35
C TYR A 79 -0.35 -9.25 20.66
N VAL A 80 -1.20 -8.87 21.61
CA VAL A 80 -2.36 -9.66 22.07
C VAL A 80 -3.64 -8.85 21.87
N ASP A 81 -4.78 -9.52 21.92
CA ASP A 81 -6.09 -8.85 21.86
C ASP A 81 -6.29 -7.98 23.11
N GLU A 82 -6.39 -6.66 22.90
CA GLU A 82 -6.55 -5.67 23.97
C GLU A 82 -8.00 -5.58 24.48
N SER A 83 -8.96 -6.25 23.84
CA SER A 83 -10.37 -6.22 24.25
C SER A 83 -10.70 -7.08 25.46
N ASP A 84 -9.83 -8.04 25.82
CA ASP A 84 -10.00 -8.93 26.98
C ASP A 84 -8.95 -8.62 28.09
N PRO A 85 -9.38 -8.05 29.24
CA PRO A 85 -8.49 -7.75 30.36
C PRO A 85 -7.73 -8.97 30.92
N ALA A 86 -8.29 -10.17 30.85
CA ALA A 86 -7.65 -11.38 31.36
C ALA A 86 -6.49 -11.82 30.44
N VAL A 87 -6.64 -11.63 29.12
CA VAL A 87 -5.57 -11.86 28.14
C VAL A 87 -4.43 -10.87 28.33
N LEU A 88 -4.76 -9.59 28.54
CA LEU A 88 -3.76 -8.54 28.80
C LEU A 88 -2.94 -8.83 30.05
N GLN A 89 -3.61 -9.14 31.17
CA GLN A 89 -2.90 -9.46 32.41
C GLN A 89 -1.95 -10.65 32.23
N LYS A 90 -2.42 -11.72 31.58
CA LYS A 90 -1.59 -12.90 31.31
C LYS A 90 -0.38 -12.56 30.43
N ALA A 91 -0.57 -11.77 29.38
CA ALA A 91 0.51 -11.36 28.49
C ALA A 91 1.55 -10.50 29.22
N GLU A 92 1.14 -9.61 30.12
CA GLU A 92 2.06 -8.87 30.98
C GLU A 92 2.87 -9.78 31.90
N GLU A 93 2.23 -10.78 32.49
CA GLU A 93 2.90 -11.77 33.36
C GLU A 93 3.89 -12.63 32.57
N GLU A 94 3.54 -13.07 31.37
CA GLU A 94 4.43 -13.81 30.46
C GLU A 94 5.62 -12.93 30.01
N LEU A 95 5.38 -11.68 29.60
CA LEU A 95 6.43 -10.76 29.15
C LEU A 95 7.41 -10.38 30.28
N ARG A 96 7.05 -10.55 31.56
CA ARG A 96 7.98 -10.37 32.70
C ARG A 96 8.94 -11.55 32.90
N GLN A 97 8.69 -12.69 32.27
CA GLN A 97 9.60 -13.83 32.36
C GLN A 97 10.87 -13.55 31.56
N THR A 98 12.02 -13.57 32.23
CA THR A 98 13.34 -13.25 31.66
C THR A 98 13.64 -13.91 30.32
N ALA A 99 13.21 -15.16 30.12
CA ALA A 99 13.41 -15.92 28.87
C ALA A 99 12.65 -15.34 27.67
N ILE A 100 11.58 -14.58 27.90
CA ILE A 100 10.78 -13.88 26.89
C ILE A 100 11.19 -12.41 26.83
N THR A 101 11.37 -11.76 27.99
CA THR A 101 11.73 -10.34 28.07
C THR A 101 13.01 -10.02 27.33
N GLN A 102 14.05 -10.84 27.50
CA GLN A 102 15.37 -10.54 26.93
C GLN A 102 15.37 -10.56 25.39
N PRO A 103 14.87 -11.63 24.73
CA PRO A 103 14.68 -11.61 23.27
C PRO A 103 13.75 -10.50 22.78
N ALA A 104 12.68 -10.18 23.51
CA ALA A 104 11.72 -9.14 23.11
C ALA A 104 12.34 -7.74 23.07
N VAL A 105 13.11 -7.36 24.10
CA VAL A 105 13.81 -6.07 24.13
C VAL A 105 14.88 -6.02 23.04
N LEU A 106 15.67 -7.09 22.88
CA LEU A 106 16.68 -7.17 21.81
C LEU A 106 16.05 -7.01 20.42
N ALA A 107 14.89 -7.61 20.16
CA ALA A 107 14.20 -7.47 18.89
C ALA A 107 13.78 -6.02 18.60
N VAL A 108 13.34 -5.27 19.62
CA VAL A 108 13.01 -3.83 19.50
C VAL A 108 14.25 -2.99 19.28
N ASP A 109 15.30 -3.22 20.04
CA ASP A 109 16.60 -2.55 19.92
C ASP A 109 17.14 -2.67 18.48
N ILE A 110 17.10 -3.88 17.90
CA ILE A 110 17.57 -4.12 16.53
C ILE A 110 16.60 -3.59 15.47
N ALA A 111 15.28 -3.68 15.71
CA ALA A 111 14.30 -3.10 14.80
C ALA A 111 14.51 -1.59 14.64
N LEU A 112 14.67 -0.86 15.76
CA LEU A 112 14.93 0.59 15.75
C LEU A 112 16.30 0.92 15.16
N THR A 113 17.32 0.08 15.38
CA THR A 113 18.64 0.24 14.75
C THR A 113 18.54 0.18 13.22
N ARG A 114 17.81 -0.82 12.70
CA ARG A 114 17.63 -1.00 11.26
C ARG A 114 16.84 0.15 10.64
N VAL A 115 15.80 0.65 11.31
CA VAL A 115 15.06 1.85 10.87
C VAL A 115 15.98 3.07 10.81
N LEU A 116 16.77 3.34 11.86
CA LEU A 116 17.72 4.46 11.84
C LEU A 116 18.72 4.34 10.69
N ALA A 117 19.17 3.12 10.38
CA ALA A 117 20.06 2.87 9.26
C ALA A 117 19.41 3.18 7.89
N GLU A 118 18.12 2.91 7.71
CA GLU A 118 17.36 3.30 6.50
C GLU A 118 17.30 4.83 6.31
N HIS A 119 17.29 5.59 7.41
CA HIS A 119 17.41 7.05 7.40
C HIS A 119 18.84 7.58 7.18
N GLY A 120 19.81 6.68 6.94
CA GLY A 120 21.23 7.01 6.77
C GLY A 120 21.94 7.38 8.06
N ILE A 121 21.43 6.91 9.21
CA ILE A 121 21.97 7.22 10.53
C ILE A 121 22.62 5.97 11.11
N ALA A 122 23.94 6.03 11.28
CA ALA A 122 24.75 4.97 11.87
C ALA A 122 25.49 5.49 13.11
N PRO A 123 25.77 4.62 14.10
CA PRO A 123 26.57 5.00 15.26
C PRO A 123 28.07 5.01 14.91
N ASP A 124 28.80 5.93 15.54
CA ASP A 124 30.26 5.91 15.57
C ASP A 124 30.80 5.03 16.71
N LEU A 125 30.02 4.90 17.80
CA LEU A 125 30.29 4.05 18.96
C LEU A 125 28.97 3.47 19.50
N VAL A 126 29.04 2.33 20.17
CA VAL A 126 27.85 1.71 20.76
C VAL A 126 28.08 1.31 22.21
N MET A 127 27.00 1.36 22.99
CA MET A 127 26.99 0.88 24.37
C MET A 127 25.60 0.31 24.65
N GLY A 128 25.55 -0.77 25.42
CA GLY A 128 24.28 -1.29 25.92
C GLY A 128 24.19 -1.21 27.44
N HIS A 129 22.99 -1.30 27.99
CA HIS A 129 22.76 -1.44 29.42
C HIS A 129 22.36 -2.87 29.76
N SER A 130 23.22 -3.60 30.47
CA SER A 130 23.05 -5.02 30.80
C SER A 130 22.70 -5.87 29.58
N LEU A 131 21.41 -6.14 29.36
CA LEU A 131 20.94 -6.91 28.21
C LEU A 131 21.29 -6.21 26.89
N GLY A 132 21.17 -4.88 26.86
CA GLY A 132 21.42 -4.09 25.65
C GLY A 132 22.84 -4.24 25.12
N GLU A 133 23.79 -4.77 25.90
CA GLU A 133 25.15 -5.04 25.42
C GLU A 133 25.14 -6.05 24.25
N TYR A 134 24.16 -6.95 24.20
CA TYR A 134 23.92 -7.82 23.05
C TYR A 134 23.39 -7.06 21.83
N GLY A 135 22.55 -6.04 22.03
CA GLY A 135 22.15 -5.11 20.96
C GLY A 135 23.36 -4.35 20.40
N ALA A 136 24.26 -3.89 21.27
CA ALA A 136 25.50 -3.24 20.90
C ALA A 136 26.45 -4.18 20.12
N LEU A 137 26.56 -5.45 20.52
CA LEU A 137 27.34 -6.47 19.80
C LEU A 137 26.81 -6.71 18.38
N VAL A 138 25.48 -6.76 18.21
CA VAL A 138 24.87 -6.90 16.88
C VAL A 138 25.13 -5.67 16.03
N ALA A 139 24.93 -4.47 16.58
CA ALA A 139 25.14 -3.20 15.88
C ALA A 139 26.60 -3.00 15.46
N ALA A 140 27.56 -3.45 16.27
CA ALA A 140 28.98 -3.42 15.96
C ALA A 140 29.46 -4.59 15.08
N GLY A 141 28.56 -5.50 14.74
CA GLY A 141 28.86 -6.62 13.86
C GLY A 141 29.61 -7.78 14.48
N SER A 142 29.68 -7.83 15.81
CA SER A 142 30.31 -8.91 16.56
C SER A 142 29.43 -10.16 16.67
N LEU A 143 28.11 -10.01 16.62
CA LEU A 143 27.15 -11.12 16.56
C LEU A 143 26.14 -10.89 15.44
N SER A 144 25.65 -11.96 14.83
CA SER A 144 24.42 -11.87 14.06
C SER A 144 23.21 -11.68 14.98
N PHE A 145 22.11 -11.14 14.45
CA PHE A 145 20.88 -10.96 15.23
C PHE A 145 20.31 -12.30 15.72
N ALA A 146 20.36 -13.35 14.88
CA ALA A 146 19.92 -14.69 15.25
C ALA A 146 20.74 -15.27 16.42
N GLU A 147 22.06 -15.18 16.36
CA GLU A 147 22.93 -15.67 17.44
C GLU A 147 22.77 -14.86 18.72
N ALA A 148 22.55 -13.55 18.62
CA ALA A 148 22.27 -12.72 19.78
C ALA A 148 20.96 -13.11 20.45
N LEU A 149 19.90 -13.43 19.67
CA LEU A 149 18.63 -13.97 20.21
C LEU A 149 18.84 -15.30 20.94
N GLU A 150 19.62 -16.21 20.37
CA GLU A 150 19.98 -17.46 21.03
C GLU A 150 20.78 -17.22 22.32
N ALA A 151 21.73 -16.30 22.27
CA ALA A 151 22.60 -15.95 23.39
C ALA A 151 21.81 -15.36 24.56
N VAL A 152 20.89 -14.42 24.30
CA VAL A 152 20.08 -13.81 25.36
C VAL A 152 19.01 -14.76 25.89
N ALA A 153 18.48 -15.65 25.06
CA ALA A 153 17.59 -16.71 25.50
C ALA A 153 18.32 -17.70 26.43
N ALA A 154 19.55 -18.09 26.07
CA ALA A 154 20.41 -18.92 26.90
C ALA A 154 20.80 -18.21 28.21
N ARG A 155 21.22 -16.94 28.13
CA ARG A 155 21.53 -16.09 29.29
C ARG A 155 20.36 -16.04 30.28
N GLY A 156 19.15 -15.76 29.80
CA GLY A 156 17.95 -15.73 30.63
C GLY A 156 17.65 -17.08 31.31
N ARG A 157 17.88 -18.21 30.61
CA ARG A 157 17.73 -19.56 31.17
C ARG A 157 18.78 -19.86 32.23
N GLU A 158 20.06 -19.64 31.94
CA GLU A 158 21.16 -19.96 32.88
C GLU A 158 21.05 -19.12 34.15
N MET A 159 20.71 -17.83 34.03
CA MET A 159 20.47 -16.97 35.20
C MET A 159 19.27 -17.44 36.05
N THR A 160 18.28 -18.11 35.45
CA THR A 160 17.11 -18.62 36.16
C THR A 160 17.37 -19.99 36.80
N LYS A 161 18.30 -20.79 36.26
CA LYS A 161 18.67 -22.11 36.77
C LYS A 161 19.53 -22.08 38.03
N VAL A 162 20.14 -20.94 38.37
CA VAL A 162 20.98 -20.80 39.56
C VAL A 162 20.13 -21.08 40.81
N SER A 163 20.30 -22.28 41.36
CA SER A 163 19.60 -22.73 42.57
C SER A 163 20.45 -22.37 43.79
N VAL A 164 20.23 -21.16 44.29
CA VAL A 164 20.82 -20.65 45.54
C VAL A 164 19.74 -20.54 46.60
N ALA A 165 20.10 -20.78 47.87
CA ALA A 165 19.17 -20.70 49.00
C ALA A 165 18.55 -19.29 49.14
N ASP A 166 19.34 -18.26 48.84
CA ASP A 166 18.90 -16.87 48.73
C ASP A 166 19.15 -16.36 47.31
N LYS A 167 18.06 -16.08 46.58
CA LYS A 167 18.11 -15.52 45.21
C LYS A 167 18.56 -14.05 45.20
N GLY A 168 18.63 -13.42 46.37
CA GLY A 168 18.97 -12.03 46.54
C GLY A 168 17.83 -11.08 46.19
N ARG A 169 18.04 -9.80 46.50
CA ARG A 169 17.11 -8.68 46.24
C ARG A 169 17.86 -7.54 45.57
N MET A 170 17.15 -6.74 44.78
CA MET A 170 17.69 -5.51 44.20
C MET A 170 16.77 -4.32 44.48
N ILE A 171 17.36 -3.17 44.79
CA ILE A 171 16.68 -1.90 45.03
C ILE A 171 17.36 -0.79 44.23
N ALA A 172 16.57 0.07 43.59
CA ALA A 172 17.06 1.34 43.05
C ALA A 172 17.02 2.40 44.15
N VAL A 173 18.15 3.05 44.41
CA VAL A 173 18.30 4.08 45.45
C VAL A 173 18.58 5.42 44.77
N MET A 174 17.77 6.43 45.09
CA MET A 174 17.94 7.80 44.60
C MET A 174 18.83 8.58 45.57
N ALA A 175 20.14 8.37 45.47
CA ALA A 175 21.14 9.05 46.26
C ALA A 175 22.48 9.14 45.50
N PRO A 176 23.36 10.10 45.85
CA PRO A 176 24.72 10.14 45.33
C PRO A 176 25.49 8.85 45.62
N LEU A 177 26.31 8.41 44.66
CA LEU A 177 27.05 7.14 44.77
C LEU A 177 27.87 7.01 46.07
N HIS A 178 28.58 8.07 46.47
CA HIS A 178 29.41 8.06 47.68
C HIS A 178 28.62 7.79 48.96
N GLU A 179 27.37 8.26 49.04
CA GLU A 179 26.49 8.02 50.18
C GLU A 179 26.02 6.56 50.19
N ILE A 180 25.70 6.03 49.01
CA ILE A 180 25.31 4.63 48.86
C ILE A 180 26.48 3.73 49.31
N GLU A 181 27.68 4.00 48.83
CA GLU A 181 28.90 3.26 49.20
C GLU A 181 29.19 3.33 50.70
N GLN A 182 29.00 4.47 51.35
CA GLN A 182 29.15 4.61 52.81
C GLN A 182 28.17 3.74 53.58
N VAL A 183 26.90 3.72 53.18
CA VAL A 183 25.89 2.86 53.82
C VAL A 183 26.21 1.38 53.62
N LEU A 184 26.63 0.98 52.41
CA LEU A 184 26.98 -0.41 52.13
C LEU A 184 28.25 -0.85 52.88
N ALA A 185 29.25 0.01 53.02
CA ALA A 185 30.47 -0.28 53.77
C ALA A 185 30.23 -0.46 55.27
N ALA A 186 29.21 0.20 55.84
CA ALA A 186 28.81 0.07 57.23
C ALA A 186 27.82 -1.07 57.48
N LEU A 187 27.39 -1.79 56.44
CA LEU A 187 26.36 -2.82 56.52
C LEU A 187 26.98 -4.19 56.79
N ASP A 188 26.45 -4.90 57.79
CA ASP A 188 26.74 -6.32 57.96
C ASP A 188 25.98 -7.16 56.91
N GLY A 189 26.71 -7.96 56.12
CA GLY A 189 26.17 -8.86 55.10
C GLY A 189 26.58 -8.49 53.68
N TYR A 190 26.06 -9.24 52.69
CA TYR A 190 26.43 -9.04 51.29
C TYR A 190 25.44 -8.11 50.59
N ALA A 191 25.83 -6.85 50.38
CA ALA A 191 25.13 -5.91 49.50
C ALA A 191 26.16 -5.05 48.77
N VAL A 192 26.01 -4.93 47.46
CA VAL A 192 26.95 -4.22 46.57
C VAL A 192 26.19 -3.35 45.58
N VAL A 193 26.86 -2.36 45.01
CA VAL A 193 26.30 -1.59 43.89
C VAL A 193 26.34 -2.48 42.65
N ALA A 194 25.17 -2.83 42.12
CA ALA A 194 24.98 -3.68 40.95
C ALA A 194 24.89 -2.88 39.64
N ASN A 195 24.40 -1.63 39.69
CA ASN A 195 24.37 -0.74 38.54
C ASN A 195 24.68 0.70 38.96
N ILE A 196 25.68 1.30 38.32
CA ILE A 196 26.02 2.72 38.48
C ILE A 196 25.45 3.45 37.26
N ASN A 197 24.16 3.79 37.32
CA ASN A 197 23.40 4.29 36.18
C ASN A 197 23.52 5.80 35.99
N SER A 198 23.56 6.57 37.07
CA SER A 198 23.63 8.04 37.01
C SER A 198 24.37 8.60 38.23
N THR A 199 24.53 9.91 38.32
CA THR A 199 25.15 10.58 39.48
C THR A 199 24.23 10.65 40.69
N ALA A 200 22.91 10.56 40.47
CA ALA A 200 21.88 10.65 41.49
C ALA A 200 21.12 9.33 41.75
N GLN A 201 21.46 8.24 41.04
CA GLN A 201 20.81 6.94 41.17
C GLN A 201 21.76 5.78 40.92
N ALA A 202 21.77 4.81 41.83
CA ALA A 202 22.41 3.52 41.65
C ALA A 202 21.49 2.37 42.10
N VAL A 203 21.75 1.17 41.60
CA VAL A 203 21.04 -0.05 42.01
C VAL A 203 21.92 -0.84 42.95
N VAL A 204 21.37 -1.20 44.11
CA VAL A 204 22.01 -2.07 45.09
C VAL A 204 21.45 -3.47 44.95
N GLY A 205 22.32 -4.47 44.90
CA GLY A 205 21.96 -5.90 44.85
C GLY A 205 22.77 -6.70 45.85
N GLY A 206 22.22 -7.82 46.33
CA GLY A 206 22.88 -8.66 47.31
C GLY A 206 21.93 -9.64 47.99
N SER A 207 22.32 -10.15 49.15
CA SER A 207 21.46 -11.03 49.94
C SER A 207 20.19 -10.30 50.38
N THR A 208 19.08 -11.03 50.41
CA THR A 208 17.74 -10.47 50.68
C THR A 208 17.72 -9.69 51.99
N ASP A 209 18.34 -10.25 53.02
CA ASP A 209 18.42 -9.68 54.36
C ASP A 209 19.27 -8.38 54.40
N ALA A 210 20.46 -8.39 53.79
CA ALA A 210 21.33 -7.22 53.74
C ALA A 210 20.68 -6.07 52.95
N VAL A 211 20.13 -6.35 51.77
CA VAL A 211 19.46 -5.34 50.94
C VAL A 211 18.21 -4.77 51.62
N THR A 212 17.46 -5.59 52.36
CA THR A 212 16.30 -5.13 53.15
C THR A 212 16.72 -4.18 54.29
N ARG A 213 17.88 -4.44 54.92
CA ARG A 213 18.45 -3.49 55.90
C ARG A 213 18.89 -2.19 55.23
N ALA A 214 19.61 -2.28 54.11
CA ALA A 214 20.03 -1.10 53.34
C ALA A 214 18.82 -0.23 52.93
N GLU A 215 17.75 -0.85 52.43
CA GLU A 215 16.49 -0.18 52.09
C GLU A 215 15.92 0.62 53.27
N LYS A 216 15.88 0.02 54.47
CA LYS A 216 15.42 0.71 55.70
C LYS A 216 16.32 1.89 56.07
N ILE A 217 17.64 1.73 55.97
CA ILE A 217 18.61 2.80 56.30
C ILE A 217 18.40 4.00 55.36
N PHE A 218 18.31 3.75 54.05
CA PHE A 218 18.06 4.81 53.08
C PHE A 218 16.70 5.48 53.29
N GLN A 219 15.65 4.72 53.58
CA GLN A 219 14.32 5.26 53.90
C GLN A 219 14.35 6.14 55.17
N GLN A 220 15.08 5.72 56.21
CA GLN A 220 15.28 6.52 57.42
C GLN A 220 16.10 7.80 57.17
N ALA A 221 17.03 7.76 56.22
CA ALA A 221 17.76 8.93 55.74
C ALA A 221 16.92 9.83 54.79
N GLY A 222 15.64 9.52 54.57
CA GLY A 222 14.75 10.28 53.71
C GLY A 222 15.03 10.13 52.21
N ARG A 223 15.80 9.11 51.81
CA ARG A 223 16.08 8.80 50.40
C ARG A 223 14.94 7.99 49.79
N GLU A 224 14.65 8.25 48.53
CA GLU A 224 13.69 7.45 47.77
C GLU A 224 14.34 6.10 47.37
N VAL A 225 13.65 5.01 47.68
CA VAL A 225 14.08 3.64 47.38
C VAL A 225 12.94 2.90 46.68
N ARG A 226 13.26 2.17 45.61
CA ARG A 226 12.29 1.36 44.87
C ARG A 226 12.79 -0.08 44.72
N PRO A 227 12.03 -1.10 45.16
CA PRO A 227 12.38 -2.49 44.90
C PRO A 227 12.24 -2.81 43.40
N LEU A 228 13.17 -3.62 42.88
CA LEU A 228 13.15 -4.06 41.48
C LEU A 228 12.54 -5.47 41.37
N PRO A 229 11.53 -5.68 40.52
CA PRO A 229 10.86 -6.97 40.38
C PRO A 229 11.67 -7.91 39.46
N VAL A 230 12.81 -8.38 39.96
CA VAL A 230 13.72 -9.30 39.26
C VAL A 230 13.79 -10.64 39.99
N SER A 231 14.11 -11.70 39.24
CA SER A 231 14.11 -13.07 39.80
C SER A 231 15.31 -13.36 40.71
N HIS A 232 16.42 -12.66 40.50
CA HIS A 232 17.66 -12.78 41.27
C HIS A 232 18.37 -11.42 41.36
N ALA A 233 19.33 -11.30 42.27
CA ALA A 233 20.23 -10.15 42.31
C ALA A 233 21.29 -10.21 41.19
N PHE A 234 20.91 -9.75 40.00
CA PHE A 234 21.80 -9.66 38.84
C PHE A 234 22.98 -8.72 39.07
N HIS A 235 24.09 -8.93 38.35
CA HIS A 235 25.32 -8.14 38.48
C HIS A 235 25.97 -8.22 39.87
N THR A 236 25.74 -9.35 40.56
CA THR A 236 26.35 -9.68 41.85
C THR A 236 26.91 -11.11 41.84
N SER A 237 27.66 -11.48 42.87
CA SER A 237 28.20 -12.83 43.01
C SER A 237 27.12 -13.92 43.13
N ILE A 238 25.87 -13.55 43.45
CA ILE A 238 24.74 -14.49 43.57
C ILE A 238 24.50 -15.25 42.26
N VAL A 239 24.70 -14.60 41.11
CA VAL A 239 24.50 -15.22 39.79
C VAL A 239 25.82 -15.65 39.12
N ALA A 240 26.95 -15.60 39.83
CA ALA A 240 28.27 -15.91 39.27
C ALA A 240 28.38 -17.33 38.70
N GLN A 241 27.62 -18.29 39.23
CA GLN A 241 27.58 -19.67 38.71
C GLN A 241 27.10 -19.76 37.26
N ALA A 242 26.31 -18.80 36.79
CA ALA A 242 25.86 -18.75 35.40
C ALA A 242 26.94 -18.26 34.42
N SER A 243 28.10 -17.77 34.91
CA SER A 243 29.14 -17.17 34.05
C SER A 243 29.79 -18.21 33.16
N GLU A 244 30.22 -19.33 33.73
CA GLU A 244 30.95 -20.36 32.95
C GLU A 244 30.05 -21.03 31.89
N PRO A 245 28.82 -21.47 32.21
CA PRO A 245 27.90 -21.99 31.19
C PRO A 245 27.60 -20.99 30.08
N LEU A 246 27.53 -19.69 30.40
CA LEU A 246 27.34 -18.64 29.41
C LEU A 246 28.56 -18.50 28.50
N LYS A 247 29.79 -18.52 29.04
CA LYS A 247 31.03 -18.47 28.25
C LYS A 247 31.14 -19.67 27.30
N GLU A 248 30.87 -20.87 27.79
CA GLU A 248 30.86 -22.08 26.97
C GLU A 248 29.86 -22.00 25.81
N MET A 249 28.70 -21.36 26.04
CA MET A 249 27.69 -21.14 25.01
C MET A 249 28.14 -20.08 24.01
N LEU A 250 28.63 -18.93 24.48
CA LEU A 250 29.15 -17.86 23.61
C LEU A 250 30.31 -18.35 22.73
N ALA A 251 31.15 -19.25 23.24
CA ALA A 251 32.25 -19.85 22.48
C ALA A 251 31.80 -20.77 21.33
N ARG A 252 30.51 -21.17 21.30
CA ARG A 252 29.92 -21.96 20.20
C ARG A 252 29.27 -21.10 19.12
N LEU A 253 29.06 -19.81 19.38
CA LEU A 253 28.53 -18.85 18.42
C LEU A 253 29.68 -18.25 17.59
N ASP A 254 29.38 -17.74 16.40
CA ASP A 254 30.35 -17.06 15.54
C ASP A 254 30.59 -15.62 16.00
N LEU A 255 31.16 -15.47 17.20
CA LEU A 255 31.50 -14.16 17.75
C LEU A 255 32.73 -13.59 17.03
N ARG A 256 32.59 -12.37 16.51
CA ARG A 256 33.62 -11.69 15.70
C ARG A 256 34.17 -10.43 16.38
N PRO A 257 35.40 -10.00 16.06
CA PRO A 257 35.92 -8.71 16.49
C PRO A 257 34.98 -7.56 16.10
N PRO A 258 34.78 -6.56 16.97
CA PRO A 258 33.91 -5.42 16.69
C PRO A 258 34.41 -4.58 15.52
N GLN A 259 33.49 -4.17 14.65
CA GLN A 259 33.76 -3.21 13.56
C GLN A 259 33.56 -1.76 14.02
N ILE A 260 32.71 -1.56 15.04
CA ILE A 260 32.45 -0.28 15.70
C ILE A 260 32.84 -0.43 17.18
N PRO A 261 33.53 0.54 17.80
CA PRO A 261 33.91 0.46 19.20
C PRO A 261 32.70 0.27 20.13
N ILE A 262 32.79 -0.71 21.03
CA ILE A 262 31.77 -1.06 22.01
C ILE A 262 32.28 -0.75 23.41
N VAL A 263 31.46 -0.13 24.27
CA VAL A 263 31.78 -0.01 25.70
C VAL A 263 31.32 -1.25 26.48
N ALA A 264 32.25 -1.91 27.14
CA ALA A 264 32.00 -3.06 28.00
C ALA A 264 31.36 -2.64 29.33
N ASN A 265 30.25 -3.28 29.72
CA ASN A 265 29.51 -2.91 30.94
C ASN A 265 30.29 -3.18 32.23
N ALA A 266 31.08 -4.25 32.27
CA ALA A 266 31.81 -4.66 33.47
C ALA A 266 32.93 -3.67 33.87
N THR A 267 33.48 -2.92 32.91
CA THR A 267 34.62 -2.01 33.12
C THR A 267 34.29 -0.55 32.83
N GLY A 268 33.26 -0.28 32.02
CA GLY A 268 32.98 1.06 31.48
C GLY A 268 34.01 1.53 30.45
N GLN A 269 34.89 0.64 29.99
CA GLN A 269 35.94 0.91 29.00
C GLN A 269 35.59 0.24 27.67
N LEU A 270 36.29 0.62 26.58
CA LEU A 270 36.09 -0.02 25.28
C LEU A 270 36.51 -1.50 25.30
N TYR A 271 35.77 -2.34 24.57
CA TYR A 271 36.25 -3.67 24.21
C TYR A 271 37.56 -3.56 23.40
N PRO A 272 38.45 -4.56 23.51
CA PRO A 272 39.62 -4.64 22.64
C PRO A 272 39.21 -4.76 21.17
N MET A 273 39.98 -4.12 20.27
CA MET A 273 39.81 -4.14 18.81
C MET A 273 40.93 -4.94 18.15
N GLY A 274 40.67 -5.55 17.00
CA GLY A 274 41.68 -6.24 16.18
C GLY A 274 41.49 -7.76 16.07
N PRO A 275 42.37 -8.46 15.35
CA PRO A 275 42.34 -9.92 15.27
C PRO A 275 42.63 -10.53 16.66
N ASP A 276 42.07 -11.70 16.95
CA ASP A 276 42.29 -12.49 18.19
C ASP A 276 41.67 -11.94 19.49
N VAL A 277 40.81 -10.92 19.43
CA VAL A 277 40.17 -10.33 20.62
C VAL A 277 38.97 -11.12 21.17
N VAL A 278 38.44 -12.05 20.38
CA VAL A 278 37.20 -12.80 20.68
C VAL A 278 37.23 -13.50 22.06
N PRO A 279 38.30 -14.20 22.48
CA PRO A 279 38.36 -14.81 23.82
C PRO A 279 38.24 -13.78 24.96
N GLN A 280 38.83 -12.60 24.79
CA GLN A 280 38.73 -11.52 25.78
C GLN A 280 37.31 -10.95 25.83
N MET A 281 36.62 -10.86 24.68
CA MET A 281 35.23 -10.44 24.62
C MET A 281 34.30 -11.42 25.35
N ILE A 282 34.45 -12.72 25.11
CA ILE A 282 33.68 -13.77 25.79
C ILE A 282 33.90 -13.70 27.31
N ASP A 283 35.15 -13.49 27.74
CA ASP A 283 35.46 -13.39 29.15
C ASP A 283 34.83 -12.14 29.80
N LEU A 284 34.85 -10.98 29.13
CA LEU A 284 34.16 -9.78 29.58
C LEU A 284 32.63 -9.97 29.67
N LEU A 285 32.01 -10.61 28.68
CA LEU A 285 30.57 -10.91 28.68
C LEU A 285 30.19 -11.93 29.76
N GLY A 286 31.03 -12.93 30.01
CA GLY A 286 30.83 -13.87 31.10
C GLY A 286 30.94 -13.19 32.47
N ARG A 287 31.93 -12.29 32.65
CA ARG A 287 32.06 -11.51 33.89
C ARG A 287 30.87 -10.56 34.09
N GLN A 288 30.32 -10.01 33.02
CA GLN A 288 29.27 -8.99 33.06
C GLN A 288 28.06 -9.37 33.91
N ILE A 289 27.62 -10.62 33.85
CA ILE A 289 26.43 -11.05 34.59
C ILE A 289 26.60 -10.98 36.12
N ALA A 290 27.85 -11.00 36.61
CA ALA A 290 28.20 -11.01 38.03
C ALA A 290 29.02 -9.78 38.47
N ALA A 291 29.23 -8.83 37.56
CA ALA A 291 29.96 -7.59 37.79
C ALA A 291 29.02 -6.38 37.66
N PRO A 292 29.27 -5.29 38.41
CA PRO A 292 28.45 -4.08 38.33
C PRO A 292 28.43 -3.48 36.93
N VAL A 293 27.27 -2.97 36.50
CA VAL A 293 27.16 -2.20 35.24
C VAL A 293 27.71 -0.80 35.46
N GLN A 294 28.85 -0.49 34.84
CA GLN A 294 29.58 0.76 34.91
C GLN A 294 29.05 1.80 33.90
N PHE A 295 27.74 2.13 33.96
CA PHE A 295 27.10 2.97 32.94
C PHE A 295 27.61 4.41 32.94
N VAL A 296 27.75 5.04 34.11
CA VAL A 296 28.32 6.40 34.25
C VAL A 296 29.74 6.47 33.68
N GLN A 297 30.58 5.49 33.98
CA GLN A 297 31.93 5.43 33.44
C GLN A 297 31.90 5.24 31.91
N GLY A 298 31.00 4.40 31.41
CA GLY A 298 30.84 4.21 29.96
C GLY A 298 30.40 5.47 29.22
N LEU A 299 29.47 6.25 29.77
CA LEU A 299 29.07 7.55 29.21
C LEU A 299 30.26 8.52 29.14
N ARG A 300 31.09 8.55 30.18
CA ARG A 300 32.33 9.36 30.19
C ARG A 300 33.32 8.87 29.13
N THR A 301 33.53 7.56 29.03
CA THR A 301 34.36 6.97 27.97
C THR A 301 33.86 7.36 26.57
N LEU A 302 32.56 7.29 26.29
CA LEU A 302 31.99 7.73 25.01
C LEU A 302 32.23 9.23 24.77
N TYR A 303 31.99 10.07 25.78
CA TYR A 303 32.23 11.51 25.68
C TYR A 303 33.71 11.84 25.40
N ASP A 304 34.63 11.16 26.08
CA ASP A 304 36.08 11.30 25.91
C ASP A 304 36.53 10.81 24.52
N GLN A 305 35.80 9.88 23.90
CA GLN A 305 36.01 9.43 22.51
C GLN A 305 35.44 10.38 21.44
N GLY A 306 34.85 11.50 21.85
CA GLY A 306 34.33 12.56 20.98
C GLY A 306 32.83 12.45 20.68
N VAL A 307 32.09 11.59 21.39
CA VAL A 307 30.63 11.51 21.25
C VAL A 307 29.98 12.74 21.85
N ARG A 308 29.02 13.31 21.13
CA ARG A 308 28.19 14.42 21.60
C ARG A 308 26.69 14.18 21.42
N VAL A 309 26.33 13.29 20.50
CA VAL A 309 24.95 12.88 20.28
C VAL A 309 24.76 11.47 20.82
N PHE A 310 23.90 11.33 21.82
CA PHE A 310 23.59 10.06 22.46
C PHE A 310 22.15 9.68 22.16
N VAL A 311 21.94 8.52 21.56
CA VAL A 311 20.62 8.06 21.12
C VAL A 311 20.26 6.79 21.87
N GLU A 312 19.24 6.83 22.72
CA GLU A 312 18.64 5.60 23.25
C GLU A 312 17.87 4.89 22.14
N VAL A 313 18.32 3.69 21.79
CA VAL A 313 17.76 2.83 20.76
C VAL A 313 17.14 1.61 21.44
N GLY A 314 15.84 1.70 21.74
CA GLY A 314 15.10 0.67 22.44
C GLY A 314 13.83 1.23 23.09
N PRO A 315 13.04 0.42 23.80
CA PRO A 315 11.77 0.87 24.38
C PRO A 315 11.97 1.80 25.59
N LYS A 316 11.02 2.75 25.77
CA LYS A 316 11.09 3.80 26.82
C LYS A 316 12.32 4.71 26.68
N ARG A 317 12.64 5.47 27.73
CA ARG A 317 13.65 6.55 27.71
C ARG A 317 14.55 6.60 28.97
N ALA A 318 14.85 5.44 29.54
CA ALA A 318 15.57 5.39 30.81
C ALA A 318 17.02 5.86 30.65
N LEU A 319 17.70 5.42 29.59
CA LEU A 319 19.09 5.77 29.32
C LEU A 319 19.26 7.24 28.95
N HIS A 320 18.32 7.82 28.21
CA HIS A 320 18.20 9.26 27.97
C HIS A 320 18.18 10.02 29.30
N GLY A 321 17.36 9.59 30.27
CA GLY A 321 17.31 10.19 31.59
C GLY A 321 18.64 10.13 32.33
N PHE A 322 19.33 8.98 32.26
CA PHE A 322 20.67 8.81 32.84
C PHE A 322 21.73 9.67 32.14
N THR A 323 21.69 9.76 30.81
CA THR A 323 22.59 10.61 30.03
C THR A 323 22.39 12.09 30.36
N GLU A 324 21.14 12.55 30.49
CA GLU A 324 20.83 13.93 30.90
C GLU A 324 21.33 14.24 32.33
N ASP A 325 21.22 13.30 33.28
CA ASP A 325 21.75 13.49 34.64
C ASP A 325 23.29 13.61 34.65
N VAL A 326 23.97 12.72 33.92
CA VAL A 326 25.44 12.61 33.93
C VAL A 326 26.11 13.68 33.07
N LEU A 327 25.57 13.95 31.88
CA LEU A 327 26.19 14.77 30.84
C LEU A 327 25.35 16.00 30.43
N GLY A 328 24.06 16.08 30.78
CA GLY A 328 23.16 17.15 30.30
C GLY A 328 23.44 18.56 30.81
N LYS A 329 24.41 18.71 31.73
CA LYS A 329 24.97 20.01 32.14
C LYS A 329 26.06 20.52 31.18
N LEU A 330 26.54 19.69 30.26
CA LEU A 330 27.50 20.07 29.23
C LEU A 330 26.72 20.61 28.03
N ASP A 331 27.05 21.83 27.62
CA ASP A 331 26.29 22.54 26.58
C ASP A 331 26.43 21.91 25.17
N ASP A 332 27.44 21.05 24.98
CA ASP A 332 27.73 20.35 23.73
C ASP A 332 27.10 18.96 23.62
N VAL A 333 26.26 18.55 24.58
CA VAL A 333 25.62 17.22 24.61
C VAL A 333 24.15 17.28 24.17
N LEU A 334 23.76 16.32 23.34
CA LEU A 334 22.39 16.07 22.94
C LEU A 334 22.00 14.61 23.24
N ALA A 335 21.04 14.40 24.12
CA ALA A 335 20.42 13.09 24.34
C ALA A 335 19.08 12.98 23.59
N LEU A 336 18.82 11.84 22.97
CA LEU A 336 17.61 11.52 22.22
C LEU A 336 17.11 10.12 22.60
N ALA A 337 15.82 9.86 22.43
CA ALA A 337 15.21 8.54 22.65
C ALA A 337 14.24 8.21 21.52
N THR A 338 14.29 6.99 20.99
CA THR A 338 13.54 6.59 19.79
C THR A 338 12.15 6.04 20.08
N ASN A 339 11.82 5.75 21.34
CA ASN A 339 10.52 5.16 21.68
C ASN A 339 10.04 5.56 23.09
N HIS A 340 8.75 5.84 23.26
CA HIS A 340 8.16 6.01 24.59
C HIS A 340 6.66 5.72 24.58
N PRO A 341 6.13 4.86 25.48
CA PRO A 341 4.73 4.44 25.45
C PRO A 341 3.74 5.60 25.58
N LYS A 342 4.05 6.63 26.39
CA LYS A 342 3.15 7.78 26.57
C LYS A 342 3.13 8.74 25.38
N ALA A 343 4.23 8.84 24.63
CA ALA A 343 4.32 9.74 23.49
C ALA A 343 3.84 9.05 22.20
N GLY A 344 3.85 7.71 22.18
CA GLY A 344 3.67 6.91 20.97
C GLY A 344 5.02 6.62 20.33
N ASP A 345 5.10 5.46 19.69
CA ASP A 345 6.28 4.97 18.99
C ASP A 345 6.64 5.85 17.78
N VAL A 346 5.68 6.19 16.92
CA VAL A 346 5.88 7.08 15.75
C VAL A 346 6.40 8.47 16.14
N VAL A 347 5.75 9.11 17.12
CA VAL A 347 6.11 10.47 17.57
C VAL A 347 7.51 10.47 18.20
N SER A 348 7.82 9.47 19.01
CA SER A 348 9.14 9.37 19.65
C SER A 348 10.26 9.20 18.62
N LEU A 349 10.06 8.34 17.61
CA LEU A 349 11.02 8.16 16.53
C LEU A 349 11.20 9.44 15.74
N ASN A 350 10.11 10.13 15.36
CA ASN A 350 10.17 11.39 14.63
C ASN A 350 10.91 12.48 15.42
N HIS A 351 10.69 12.59 16.74
CA HIS A 351 11.45 13.52 17.57
C HIS A 351 12.95 13.19 17.57
N ALA A 352 13.32 11.91 17.66
CA ALA A 352 14.71 11.50 17.57
C ALA A 352 15.31 11.84 16.20
N LEU A 353 14.59 11.59 15.10
CA LEU A 353 15.02 11.95 13.74
C LEU A 353 15.20 13.46 13.59
N CYS A 354 14.27 14.29 14.09
CA CYS A 354 14.43 15.74 14.08
C CYS A 354 15.69 16.19 14.83
N GLY A 355 15.99 15.60 15.99
CA GLY A 355 17.22 15.86 16.72
C GLY A 355 18.47 15.44 15.95
N LEU A 356 18.43 14.28 15.30
CA LEU A 356 19.54 13.76 14.49
C LEU A 356 19.79 14.63 13.24
N TYR A 357 18.73 15.00 12.52
CA TYR A 357 18.83 15.92 11.37
C TYR A 357 19.34 17.29 11.79
N ALA A 358 18.87 17.84 12.91
CA ALA A 358 19.36 19.11 13.44
C ALA A 358 20.84 19.03 13.85
N SER A 359 21.32 17.85 14.29
CA SER A 359 22.74 17.60 14.53
C SER A 359 23.56 17.32 13.26
N GLY A 360 22.94 17.38 12.07
CA GLY A 360 23.60 17.17 10.78
C GLY A 360 23.80 15.70 10.40
N ARG A 361 22.97 14.78 10.91
CA ARG A 361 23.02 13.33 10.63
C ARG A 361 21.84 12.87 9.78
N GLY A 362 22.03 11.87 8.93
CA GLY A 362 21.01 11.29 8.05
C GLY A 362 21.10 11.76 6.59
N ASN A 363 20.22 11.27 5.72
CA ASN A 363 20.27 11.44 4.25
C ASN A 363 19.99 12.86 3.69
N GLY A 364 20.39 13.91 4.41
CA GLY A 364 20.39 15.29 3.91
C GLY A 364 21.63 15.56 3.05
N SER A 365 21.53 15.31 1.74
CA SER A 365 22.35 15.90 0.65
C SER A 365 23.84 16.21 0.94
N GLU A 366 24.75 15.29 0.57
CA GLU A 366 25.96 15.50 -0.27
C GLU A 366 26.93 14.28 -0.15
N ARG A 367 27.71 14.01 -1.20
CA ARG A 367 28.56 12.80 -1.35
C ARG A 367 29.71 12.75 -0.33
N GLY A 368 30.08 11.55 0.15
CA GLY A 368 31.46 11.23 0.50
C GLY A 368 31.67 10.34 1.74
N HIS A 369 32.37 9.23 1.49
CA HIS A 369 33.04 8.32 2.42
C HIS A 369 32.31 7.15 3.09
N GLU A 370 33.02 6.03 2.95
CA GLU A 370 32.79 4.63 3.33
C GLU A 370 32.47 4.44 4.81
N SER A 371 31.43 3.66 5.09
CA SER A 371 31.24 2.98 6.38
C SER A 371 31.57 1.49 6.22
N PRO A 372 32.09 0.82 7.27
CA PRO A 372 32.60 -0.55 7.18
C PRO A 372 31.47 -1.55 6.96
N HIS A 373 31.65 -2.42 5.97
CA HIS A 373 30.71 -3.49 5.65
C HIS A 373 30.75 -4.59 6.72
N LEU A 374 29.62 -4.79 7.36
CA LEU A 374 29.24 -6.00 8.07
C LEU A 374 29.08 -7.15 7.06
N THR A 375 30.15 -7.92 6.85
CA THR A 375 30.18 -9.05 5.92
C THR A 375 29.50 -10.29 6.50
N VAL A 376 28.42 -10.73 5.87
CA VAL A 376 27.91 -12.11 6.00
C VAL A 376 28.66 -12.95 4.96
N GLU A 377 29.61 -13.78 5.40
CA GLU A 377 30.26 -14.76 4.54
C GLU A 377 29.33 -15.96 4.32
N THR A 378 28.92 -16.17 3.06
CA THR A 378 28.47 -17.48 2.58
C THR A 378 29.64 -18.16 1.88
N ALA A 379 29.96 -19.38 2.31
CA ALA A 379 31.07 -20.19 1.84
C ALA A 379 31.10 -20.38 0.31
N ARG A 380 32.33 -20.36 -0.20
CA ARG A 380 32.76 -20.35 -1.61
C ARG A 380 32.43 -21.65 -2.36
N SER A 381 32.14 -21.51 -3.66
CA SER A 381 32.65 -22.40 -4.71
C SER A 381 33.03 -21.60 -5.97
N ASP A 382 34.35 -21.46 -6.17
CA ASP A 382 35.16 -21.21 -7.36
C ASP A 382 34.60 -20.51 -8.61
N GLY A 383 35.12 -19.28 -8.85
CA GLY A 383 36.09 -19.06 -9.92
C GLY A 383 35.59 -18.63 -11.32
N SER A 384 35.29 -17.34 -11.51
CA SER A 384 36.07 -16.48 -12.44
C SER A 384 35.61 -15.01 -12.40
N ASP A 385 36.61 -14.14 -12.40
CA ASP A 385 36.61 -12.72 -12.08
C ASP A 385 36.06 -11.83 -13.21
N ARG A 386 35.06 -10.99 -12.91
CA ARG A 386 34.87 -9.64 -13.49
C ARG A 386 34.21 -8.70 -12.46
N SER A 387 35.05 -7.96 -11.74
CA SER A 387 34.83 -6.67 -11.05
C SER A 387 33.37 -6.19 -10.82
N VAL A 388 32.89 -6.26 -9.57
CA VAL A 388 31.68 -5.55 -9.14
C VAL A 388 32.10 -4.22 -8.49
N ARG A 389 31.85 -3.12 -9.20
CA ARG A 389 31.88 -1.77 -8.63
C ARG A 389 30.74 -1.63 -7.61
N SER A 390 31.02 -0.93 -6.52
CA SER A 390 30.13 -0.60 -5.39
C SER A 390 28.67 -0.34 -5.78
N GLY A 391 27.77 -1.22 -5.34
CA GLY A 391 26.33 -1.06 -5.55
C GLY A 391 25.67 -0.24 -4.44
N ARG A 392 25.30 1.00 -4.74
CA ARG A 392 23.97 1.51 -4.36
C ARG A 392 22.97 0.39 -4.74
N SER A 393 21.91 0.14 -3.96
CA SER A 393 20.86 -0.77 -4.42
C SER A 393 20.45 -0.37 -5.85
N SER A 394 20.95 -1.11 -6.84
CA SER A 394 20.51 -1.02 -8.21
C SER A 394 19.22 -1.83 -8.26
N ALA A 395 18.18 -1.34 -7.58
CA ALA A 395 16.87 -1.92 -7.73
C ALA A 395 16.58 -1.88 -9.23
N SER A 396 16.48 -3.05 -9.87
CA SER A 396 16.13 -3.14 -11.29
C SER A 396 14.71 -2.60 -11.46
N PRO A 397 14.35 -2.01 -12.62
CA PRO A 397 13.01 -1.50 -12.82
C PRO A 397 12.04 -2.68 -12.78
N LEU A 398 10.84 -2.45 -12.23
CA LEU A 398 9.76 -3.42 -12.39
C LEU A 398 9.45 -3.58 -13.87
N VAL A 399 8.85 -4.70 -14.23
CA VAL A 399 8.65 -5.06 -15.63
C VAL A 399 7.20 -5.38 -15.92
N VAL A 400 6.75 -5.03 -17.12
CA VAL A 400 5.45 -5.46 -17.64
C VAL A 400 5.68 -6.66 -18.55
N THR A 401 5.03 -7.78 -18.26
CA THR A 401 5.21 -9.03 -19.02
C THR A 401 3.99 -9.39 -19.85
N GLY A 402 2.81 -8.88 -19.52
CA GLY A 402 1.59 -9.12 -20.27
C GLY A 402 0.67 -7.90 -20.28
N GLY A 403 -0.06 -7.72 -21.38
CA GLY A 403 -1.09 -6.68 -21.53
C GLY A 403 -2.20 -7.17 -22.45
N ALA A 404 -3.46 -6.99 -22.04
CA ALA A 404 -4.63 -7.47 -22.77
C ALA A 404 -5.78 -6.45 -22.78
N LEU A 405 -6.64 -6.58 -23.80
CA LEU A 405 -7.74 -5.66 -24.09
C LEU A 405 -9.04 -6.41 -24.38
N GLY A 406 -10.11 -5.97 -23.73
CA GLY A 406 -11.49 -6.14 -24.19
C GLY A 406 -11.97 -4.81 -24.77
N LEU A 407 -12.29 -4.76 -26.06
CA LEU A 407 -12.64 -3.52 -26.75
C LEU A 407 -14.15 -3.43 -27.03
N PRO A 408 -14.72 -2.21 -27.04
CA PRO A 408 -16.07 -1.99 -27.57
C PRO A 408 -16.08 -2.20 -29.09
N GLY A 409 -17.28 -2.25 -29.68
CA GLY A 409 -17.50 -2.34 -31.13
C GLY A 409 -18.34 -3.57 -31.54
N PRO A 410 -18.62 -3.74 -32.84
CA PRO A 410 -19.47 -4.81 -33.36
C PRO A 410 -18.84 -6.22 -33.33
N TRP A 411 -17.61 -6.34 -32.82
CA TRP A 411 -16.87 -7.60 -32.72
C TRP A 411 -17.01 -8.25 -31.34
N LYS A 412 -16.36 -9.40 -31.15
CA LYS A 412 -16.23 -10.02 -29.83
C LYS A 412 -15.39 -9.13 -28.92
N VAL A 413 -15.81 -8.96 -27.67
CA VAL A 413 -15.10 -8.13 -26.71
C VAL A 413 -13.65 -8.59 -26.56
N PHE A 414 -13.41 -9.90 -26.41
CA PHE A 414 -12.08 -10.50 -26.35
C PHE A 414 -11.74 -11.22 -27.65
N ASP A 415 -10.78 -10.66 -28.39
CA ASP A 415 -10.38 -11.16 -29.69
C ASP A 415 -8.89 -10.88 -29.93
N ASP A 416 -8.18 -11.82 -30.58
CA ASP A 416 -6.73 -11.73 -30.76
C ASP A 416 -6.34 -10.53 -31.66
N ALA A 417 -7.26 -10.01 -32.47
CA ALA A 417 -7.02 -8.84 -33.31
C ALA A 417 -7.18 -7.50 -32.56
N ASN A 418 -7.65 -7.48 -31.30
CA ASN A 418 -7.96 -6.23 -30.57
C ASN A 418 -6.77 -5.26 -30.48
N VAL A 419 -5.56 -5.77 -30.24
CA VAL A 419 -4.36 -4.91 -30.22
C VAL A 419 -4.13 -4.27 -31.59
N GLY A 420 -4.32 -5.04 -32.67
CA GLY A 420 -4.26 -4.52 -34.04
C GLY A 420 -5.33 -3.46 -34.31
N ARG A 421 -6.59 -3.74 -33.97
CA ARG A 421 -7.71 -2.80 -34.12
C ARG A 421 -7.41 -1.46 -33.43
N LEU A 422 -6.94 -1.51 -32.19
CA LEU A 422 -6.57 -0.32 -31.43
C LEU A 422 -5.43 0.45 -32.09
N LEU A 423 -4.33 -0.22 -32.45
CA LEU A 423 -3.13 0.41 -33.01
C LEU A 423 -3.35 0.92 -34.45
N HIS A 424 -4.32 0.38 -35.18
CA HIS A 424 -4.72 0.88 -36.50
C HIS A 424 -5.77 1.99 -36.42
N GLY A 425 -6.34 2.28 -35.25
CA GLY A 425 -7.40 3.26 -35.09
C GLY A 425 -8.72 2.82 -35.72
N GLU A 426 -9.11 1.55 -35.54
CA GLU A 426 -10.42 1.08 -35.99
C GLU A 426 -11.55 1.67 -35.13
N GLN A 427 -12.57 2.22 -35.80
CA GLN A 427 -13.67 2.92 -35.14
C GLN A 427 -14.65 1.95 -34.47
N ALA A 428 -14.87 2.12 -33.17
CA ALA A 428 -15.78 1.31 -32.35
C ALA A 428 -17.01 2.06 -31.83
N ILE A 429 -17.07 3.38 -32.06
CA ILE A 429 -18.22 4.23 -31.69
C ILE A 429 -19.34 4.00 -32.70
N ASP A 430 -20.55 3.79 -32.19
CA ASP A 430 -21.74 3.57 -33.00
C ASP A 430 -22.94 4.38 -32.47
N VAL A 431 -24.00 4.39 -33.25
CA VAL A 431 -25.22 5.14 -33.03
C VAL A 431 -26.03 4.54 -31.88
N VAL A 432 -26.35 5.37 -30.89
CA VAL A 432 -27.30 5.04 -29.81
C VAL A 432 -28.72 5.00 -30.38
N SER A 433 -29.44 3.89 -30.18
CA SER A 433 -30.80 3.75 -30.70
C SER A 433 -31.78 4.75 -30.07
N LEU A 434 -32.85 5.08 -30.82
CA LEU A 434 -33.87 6.04 -30.39
C LEU A 434 -34.56 5.66 -29.06
N ARG A 435 -34.63 4.37 -28.73
CA ARG A 435 -35.16 3.85 -27.46
C ARG A 435 -34.41 4.47 -26.27
N PHE A 436 -33.08 4.42 -26.27
CA PHE A 436 -32.27 4.95 -25.17
C PHE A 436 -32.27 6.47 -25.14
N ARG A 437 -32.33 7.11 -26.32
CA ARG A 437 -32.46 8.57 -26.42
C ARG A 437 -33.73 9.08 -25.75
N ARG A 438 -34.87 8.44 -26.02
CA ARG A 438 -36.14 8.75 -25.35
C ARG A 438 -36.07 8.51 -23.84
N ALA A 439 -35.47 7.39 -23.42
CA ALA A 439 -35.29 7.11 -22.01
C ALA A 439 -34.45 8.17 -21.26
N MET A 440 -33.50 8.84 -21.94
CA MET A 440 -32.77 9.99 -21.38
C MET A 440 -33.64 11.25 -21.32
N VAL A 441 -34.44 11.55 -22.36
CA VAL A 441 -35.39 12.69 -22.36
C VAL A 441 -36.39 12.55 -21.22
N ASP A 442 -36.87 11.33 -20.96
CA ASP A 442 -37.82 11.02 -19.87
C ASP A 442 -37.25 11.28 -18.46
N LYS A 443 -35.96 11.64 -18.33
CA LYS A 443 -35.34 12.05 -17.06
C LYS A 443 -35.43 13.55 -16.79
N HIS A 444 -36.03 14.34 -17.69
CA HIS A 444 -36.20 15.79 -17.53
C HIS A 444 -34.88 16.51 -17.20
N ILE A 445 -33.83 16.15 -17.94
CA ILE A 445 -32.47 16.68 -17.75
C ILE A 445 -32.50 18.20 -17.94
N THR A 446 -31.95 18.95 -16.99
CA THR A 446 -31.82 20.40 -17.10
C THR A 446 -30.34 20.74 -17.30
N ARG A 447 -30.03 21.53 -18.33
CA ARG A 447 -28.67 21.97 -18.66
C ARG A 447 -28.55 23.48 -18.62
N LEU A 448 -27.35 23.98 -18.30
CA LEU A 448 -27.02 25.40 -18.35
C LEU A 448 -26.67 25.79 -19.80
N VAL A 449 -27.43 26.71 -20.39
CA VAL A 449 -27.17 27.27 -21.72
C VAL A 449 -26.72 28.72 -21.57
N LYS A 450 -25.56 29.05 -22.15
CA LYS A 450 -25.02 30.41 -22.20
C LYS A 450 -25.57 31.11 -23.44
N SER A 451 -26.19 32.28 -23.29
CA SER A 451 -26.69 33.05 -24.43
C SER A 451 -25.53 33.70 -25.19
N GLU A 452 -25.47 33.49 -26.51
CA GLU A 452 -24.50 34.17 -27.38
C GLU A 452 -24.81 35.69 -27.53
N GLU A 453 -26.02 36.13 -27.18
CA GLU A 453 -26.49 37.52 -27.32
C GLU A 453 -26.35 38.36 -26.03
N GLY A 454 -25.54 37.91 -25.07
CA GLY A 454 -25.25 38.68 -23.84
C GLY A 454 -26.29 38.55 -22.72
N GLY A 455 -27.24 37.61 -22.83
CA GLY A 455 -28.05 37.18 -21.69
C GLY A 455 -27.25 36.31 -20.72
N GLY A 456 -27.49 36.45 -19.41
CA GLY A 456 -26.89 35.56 -18.41
C GLY A 456 -27.19 34.07 -18.67
N PRO A 457 -26.45 33.16 -18.03
CA PRO A 457 -26.67 31.72 -18.20
C PRO A 457 -28.10 31.35 -17.75
N ARG A 458 -28.80 30.52 -18.54
CA ARG A 458 -30.16 30.05 -18.26
C ARG A 458 -30.23 28.53 -18.22
N PHE A 459 -31.06 28.00 -17.35
CA PHE A 459 -31.36 26.57 -17.31
C PHE A 459 -32.45 26.23 -18.33
N GLU A 460 -32.17 25.25 -19.19
CA GLU A 460 -33.11 24.71 -20.17
C GLU A 460 -33.29 23.20 -19.94
N THR A 461 -34.54 22.74 -20.00
CA THR A 461 -34.85 21.31 -19.97
C THR A 461 -34.69 20.72 -21.37
N ILE A 462 -34.05 19.55 -21.45
CA ILE A 462 -33.94 18.79 -22.69
C ILE A 462 -35.28 18.11 -22.96
N GLU A 463 -35.95 18.52 -24.04
CA GLU A 463 -37.27 18.00 -24.43
C GLU A 463 -37.22 17.08 -25.66
N SER A 464 -36.09 17.03 -26.37
CA SER A 464 -35.96 16.31 -27.64
C SER A 464 -34.88 15.22 -27.61
N ALA A 465 -35.17 14.09 -28.27
CA ALA A 465 -34.21 13.00 -28.49
C ALA A 465 -33.06 13.40 -29.44
N ALA A 466 -33.14 14.56 -30.10
CA ALA A 466 -32.07 15.12 -30.92
C ALA A 466 -30.96 15.79 -30.07
N GLU A 467 -31.25 16.12 -28.82
CA GLU A 467 -30.40 16.92 -27.91
C GLU A 467 -29.67 16.09 -26.85
N VAL A 468 -29.83 14.76 -26.88
CA VAL A 468 -29.15 13.82 -25.96
C VAL A 468 -27.95 13.16 -26.64
N ILE A 469 -27.26 12.26 -25.93
CA ILE A 469 -26.16 11.46 -26.49
C ILE A 469 -26.68 10.58 -27.63
N LYS A 470 -26.05 10.70 -28.80
CA LYS A 470 -26.41 9.96 -30.02
C LYS A 470 -25.37 8.93 -30.43
N LEU A 471 -24.19 8.97 -29.83
CA LEU A 471 -23.05 8.10 -30.12
C LEU A 471 -22.49 7.52 -28.81
N ALA A 472 -22.12 6.23 -28.83
CA ALA A 472 -21.43 5.57 -27.73
C ALA A 472 -20.62 4.38 -28.24
N ALA A 473 -19.49 4.08 -27.60
CA ALA A 473 -18.73 2.88 -27.89
C ALA A 473 -19.21 1.73 -26.99
N ARG A 474 -20.03 0.84 -27.57
CA ARG A 474 -20.79 -0.16 -26.82
C ARG A 474 -20.16 -1.55 -26.88
N CYS A 475 -20.46 -2.35 -25.88
CA CYS A 475 -20.06 -3.76 -25.82
C CYS A 475 -20.66 -4.55 -26.99
N GLY A 476 -19.81 -5.28 -27.71
CA GLY A 476 -20.21 -6.29 -28.68
C GLY A 476 -20.55 -7.63 -28.01
N GLU A 477 -20.15 -8.74 -28.63
CA GLU A 477 -20.44 -10.08 -28.08
C GLU A 477 -19.51 -10.40 -26.89
N LEU A 478 -20.11 -10.72 -25.74
CA LEU A 478 -19.42 -11.15 -24.51
C LEU A 478 -20.01 -12.48 -24.01
N ASP A 479 -19.23 -13.56 -24.08
CA ASP A 479 -19.60 -14.86 -23.51
C ASP A 479 -18.37 -15.57 -22.92
N LEU A 480 -18.13 -15.36 -21.62
CA LEU A 480 -17.03 -16.00 -20.91
C LEU A 480 -17.18 -17.53 -20.79
N GLY A 481 -18.40 -18.05 -20.89
CA GLY A 481 -18.64 -19.49 -20.83
C GLY A 481 -18.09 -20.18 -22.07
N ARG A 482 -18.34 -19.58 -23.24
CA ARG A 482 -17.77 -20.03 -24.52
C ARG A 482 -16.29 -19.69 -24.64
N ASP A 483 -15.94 -18.44 -24.39
CA ASP A 483 -14.62 -17.90 -24.76
C ASP A 483 -13.53 -18.29 -23.74
N PHE A 484 -13.89 -18.45 -22.46
CA PHE A 484 -12.97 -18.79 -21.36
C PHE A 484 -13.34 -20.08 -20.60
N GLY A 485 -14.42 -20.77 -20.98
CA GLY A 485 -14.83 -22.02 -20.33
C GLY A 485 -15.37 -21.83 -18.90
N ILE A 486 -15.81 -20.62 -18.55
CA ILE A 486 -16.29 -20.32 -17.20
C ILE A 486 -17.71 -20.90 -16.99
N PRO A 487 -17.97 -21.67 -15.91
CA PRO A 487 -19.29 -22.25 -15.67
C PRO A 487 -20.39 -21.20 -15.52
N GLN A 488 -21.55 -21.45 -16.12
CA GLN A 488 -22.70 -20.53 -16.09
C GLN A 488 -23.18 -20.20 -14.66
N GLU A 489 -23.11 -21.16 -13.73
CA GLU A 489 -23.45 -20.93 -12.32
C GLU A 489 -22.58 -19.83 -11.69
N ARG A 490 -21.30 -19.79 -12.06
CA ARG A 490 -20.33 -18.80 -11.59
C ARG A 490 -20.57 -17.44 -12.26
N LEU A 491 -20.80 -17.42 -13.57
CA LEU A 491 -21.13 -16.18 -14.29
C LEU A 491 -22.39 -15.51 -13.73
N ALA A 492 -23.39 -16.31 -13.34
CA ALA A 492 -24.60 -15.79 -12.75
C ALA A 492 -24.42 -15.20 -11.32
N ALA A 493 -23.25 -15.34 -10.72
CA ALA A 493 -22.88 -14.68 -9.46
C ALA A 493 -21.98 -13.44 -9.65
N TRP A 494 -21.54 -13.15 -10.87
CA TRP A 494 -20.66 -12.03 -11.20
C TRP A 494 -21.44 -10.91 -11.87
N ASP A 495 -21.11 -9.66 -11.53
CA ASP A 495 -21.61 -8.53 -12.28
C ASP A 495 -20.90 -8.41 -13.64
N HIS A 496 -21.50 -7.64 -14.55
CA HIS A 496 -20.99 -7.43 -15.91
C HIS A 496 -19.55 -6.90 -15.92
N THR A 497 -19.24 -5.93 -15.05
CA THR A 497 -17.90 -5.34 -14.94
C THR A 497 -16.88 -6.35 -14.47
N THR A 498 -17.23 -7.21 -13.50
CA THR A 498 -16.35 -8.32 -13.09
C THR A 498 -16.08 -9.29 -14.24
N GLN A 499 -17.10 -9.66 -15.03
CA GLN A 499 -16.91 -10.58 -16.16
C GLN A 499 -15.90 -10.02 -17.17
N LEU A 500 -16.01 -8.74 -17.50
CA LEU A 500 -15.04 -8.03 -18.34
C LEU A 500 -13.63 -8.05 -17.72
N ALA A 501 -13.49 -7.70 -16.44
CA ALA A 501 -12.19 -7.67 -15.77
C ALA A 501 -11.52 -9.05 -15.74
N VAL A 502 -12.30 -10.12 -15.48
CA VAL A 502 -11.82 -11.50 -15.45
C VAL A 502 -11.32 -11.95 -16.83
N GLY A 503 -12.08 -11.67 -17.90
CA GLY A 503 -11.66 -12.01 -19.27
C GLY A 503 -10.34 -11.35 -19.65
N ALA A 504 -10.19 -10.05 -19.35
CA ALA A 504 -8.94 -9.33 -19.58
C ALA A 504 -7.78 -9.92 -18.75
N GLY A 505 -8.01 -10.25 -17.49
CA GLY A 505 -6.99 -10.84 -16.61
C GLY A 505 -6.46 -12.18 -17.10
N LEU A 506 -7.32 -13.07 -17.60
CA LEU A 506 -6.91 -14.36 -18.16
C LEU A 506 -6.06 -14.20 -19.44
N GLU A 507 -6.44 -13.27 -20.31
CA GLU A 507 -5.64 -12.93 -21.51
C GLU A 507 -4.30 -12.31 -21.15
N ALA A 508 -4.26 -11.44 -20.14
CA ALA A 508 -3.00 -10.83 -19.71
C ALA A 508 -2.05 -11.88 -19.11
N LEU A 509 -2.56 -12.91 -18.42
CA LEU A 509 -1.76 -14.07 -17.98
C LEU A 509 -1.27 -14.91 -19.17
N ARG A 510 -2.10 -15.12 -20.20
CA ARG A 510 -1.69 -15.78 -21.45
C ARG A 510 -0.57 -15.00 -22.13
N ASP A 511 -0.72 -13.70 -22.29
CA ASP A 511 0.29 -12.83 -22.87
C ASP A 511 1.54 -12.75 -21.98
N ALA A 512 1.42 -12.83 -20.66
CA ALA A 512 2.57 -12.90 -19.75
C ALA A 512 3.33 -14.24 -19.80
N GLY A 513 2.81 -15.27 -20.47
CA GLY A 513 3.38 -16.61 -20.43
C GLY A 513 3.26 -17.26 -19.05
N ILE A 514 2.13 -17.06 -18.37
CA ILE A 514 1.83 -17.67 -17.07
C ILE A 514 0.70 -18.69 -17.26
N PRO A 515 1.02 -19.99 -17.36
CA PRO A 515 0.00 -21.01 -17.55
C PRO A 515 -0.72 -21.34 -16.24
N LEU A 516 -2.01 -21.68 -16.34
CA LEU A 516 -2.74 -22.35 -15.27
C LEU A 516 -2.41 -23.86 -15.25
N VAL A 517 -2.44 -24.47 -14.07
CA VAL A 517 -2.28 -25.92 -13.86
C VAL A 517 -3.58 -26.52 -13.31
N LEU A 518 -3.90 -27.75 -13.72
CA LEU A 518 -5.05 -28.46 -13.18
C LEU A 518 -4.73 -28.97 -11.78
N ARG A 519 -5.48 -28.50 -10.79
CA ARG A 519 -5.35 -28.93 -9.41
C ARG A 519 -6.25 -30.12 -9.16
N TYR A 520 -5.83 -30.99 -8.24
CA TYR A 520 -6.59 -32.18 -7.85
C TYR A 520 -6.86 -32.18 -6.35
N LYS A 521 -8.06 -32.63 -5.99
CA LYS A 521 -8.45 -32.95 -4.62
C LYS A 521 -8.33 -34.44 -4.37
N THR A 522 -7.96 -34.81 -3.15
CA THR A 522 -7.91 -36.21 -2.72
C THR A 522 -9.28 -36.60 -2.16
N ALA A 523 -9.97 -37.54 -2.80
CA ALA A 523 -11.22 -38.10 -2.30
C ALA A 523 -10.99 -38.90 -1.02
N THR A 524 -12.06 -39.16 -0.26
CA THR A 524 -12.02 -40.04 0.91
C THR A 524 -11.51 -41.45 0.59
N THR A 525 -11.57 -41.87 -0.68
CA THR A 525 -11.02 -43.14 -1.20
C THR A 525 -9.53 -43.08 -1.57
N GLY A 526 -8.87 -41.93 -1.39
CA GLY A 526 -7.49 -41.69 -1.83
C GLY A 526 -7.34 -41.35 -3.33
N ALA A 527 -8.43 -41.41 -4.11
CA ALA A 527 -8.42 -41.05 -5.53
C ALA A 527 -8.17 -39.55 -5.73
N ARG A 528 -7.31 -39.18 -6.67
CA ARG A 528 -7.05 -37.79 -7.08
C ARG A 528 -8.07 -37.39 -8.13
N LEU A 529 -9.00 -36.52 -7.78
CA LEU A 529 -10.03 -36.01 -8.67
C LEU A 529 -9.64 -34.61 -9.16
N PRO A 530 -9.76 -34.32 -10.46
CA PRO A 530 -9.66 -32.96 -10.97
C PRO A 530 -10.57 -32.02 -10.16
N ASP A 531 -10.02 -30.87 -9.79
CA ASP A 531 -10.73 -29.86 -9.02
C ASP A 531 -10.96 -28.62 -9.87
N ARG A 532 -9.89 -27.86 -10.16
CA ARG A 532 -9.96 -26.64 -10.97
C ARG A 532 -8.62 -26.23 -11.55
N TRP A 533 -8.67 -25.45 -12.62
CA TRP A 533 -7.52 -24.72 -13.14
C TRP A 533 -7.18 -23.55 -12.22
N GLY A 534 -5.89 -23.28 -12.01
CA GLY A 534 -5.41 -22.12 -11.27
C GLY A 534 -3.90 -21.94 -11.42
N LEU A 535 -3.36 -20.87 -10.86
CA LEU A 535 -1.93 -20.62 -10.83
C LEU A 535 -1.18 -21.80 -10.18
N PRO A 536 0.02 -22.14 -10.69
CA PRO A 536 0.93 -23.05 -10.02
C PRO A 536 1.13 -22.68 -8.55
N ASP A 537 1.22 -23.67 -7.65
CA ASP A 537 1.27 -23.41 -6.21
C ASP A 537 2.41 -22.45 -5.81
N ALA A 538 3.56 -22.54 -6.49
CA ALA A 538 4.70 -21.63 -6.29
C ALA A 538 4.40 -20.15 -6.59
N LEU A 539 3.41 -19.85 -7.44
CA LEU A 539 3.09 -18.47 -7.84
C LEU A 539 1.94 -17.86 -7.04
N ARG A 540 1.19 -18.68 -6.27
CA ARG A 540 -0.08 -18.25 -5.66
C ARG A 540 0.13 -17.18 -4.60
N ASP A 541 1.06 -17.40 -3.68
CA ASP A 541 1.35 -16.45 -2.58
C ASP A 541 2.03 -15.18 -3.08
N GLU A 542 2.72 -15.29 -4.22
CA GLU A 542 3.50 -14.21 -4.80
C GLU A 542 2.72 -13.36 -5.81
N THR A 543 1.44 -13.67 -6.06
CA THR A 543 0.59 -12.95 -7.02
C THR A 543 -0.51 -12.18 -6.31
N GLY A 544 -0.43 -10.85 -6.37
CA GLY A 544 -1.50 -9.94 -5.96
C GLY A 544 -2.44 -9.58 -7.11
N VAL A 545 -3.61 -9.02 -6.78
CA VAL A 545 -4.64 -8.61 -7.75
C VAL A 545 -5.18 -7.22 -7.40
N ILE A 546 -5.14 -6.30 -8.35
CA ILE A 546 -5.80 -5.00 -8.23
C ILE A 546 -6.95 -4.95 -9.21
N PHE A 547 -8.15 -4.63 -8.75
CA PHE A 547 -9.29 -4.35 -9.60
C PHE A 547 -9.49 -2.83 -9.71
N ALA A 548 -9.37 -2.26 -10.92
CA ALA A 548 -9.62 -0.85 -11.18
C ALA A 548 -10.97 -0.67 -11.88
N SER A 549 -11.92 -0.03 -11.21
CA SER A 549 -13.26 0.23 -11.76
C SER A 549 -13.90 1.40 -11.01
N ALA A 550 -14.55 2.30 -11.74
CA ALA A 550 -15.35 3.36 -11.14
C ALA A 550 -16.80 2.91 -10.91
N PHE A 551 -17.29 1.97 -11.72
CA PHE A 551 -18.68 1.54 -11.72
C PHE A 551 -18.87 0.02 -11.60
N PRO A 552 -18.32 -0.65 -10.57
CA PRO A 552 -18.57 -2.07 -10.35
C PRO A 552 -19.97 -2.33 -9.74
N GLY A 553 -20.64 -3.41 -10.16
CA GLY A 553 -21.90 -3.87 -9.55
C GLY A 553 -23.18 -3.07 -9.89
N TYR A 554 -23.06 -1.88 -10.47
CA TYR A 554 -24.22 -1.01 -10.74
C TYR A 554 -25.21 -1.59 -11.76
N ASP A 555 -24.74 -2.25 -12.82
CA ASP A 555 -25.65 -2.88 -13.81
C ASP A 555 -26.54 -3.95 -13.17
N SER A 556 -25.96 -4.78 -12.29
CA SER A 556 -26.71 -5.80 -11.55
C SER A 556 -27.66 -5.19 -10.53
N LEU A 557 -27.24 -4.13 -9.83
CA LEU A 557 -28.12 -3.41 -8.90
C LEU A 557 -29.34 -2.85 -9.63
N LEU A 558 -29.14 -2.18 -10.77
CA LEU A 558 -30.22 -1.65 -11.60
C LEU A 558 -31.14 -2.77 -12.10
N GLU A 559 -30.59 -3.87 -12.61
CA GLU A 559 -31.41 -5.02 -13.05
C GLU A 559 -32.34 -5.51 -11.93
N ILE A 560 -31.79 -5.68 -10.72
CA ILE A 560 -32.53 -6.22 -9.58
C ILE A 560 -33.62 -5.24 -9.13
N VAL A 561 -33.30 -3.94 -9.06
CA VAL A 561 -34.25 -2.88 -8.70
C VAL A 561 -35.36 -2.77 -9.76
N GLU A 562 -35.03 -2.74 -11.04
CA GLU A 562 -36.01 -2.67 -12.14
C GLU A 562 -36.95 -3.87 -12.14
N LYS A 563 -36.41 -5.09 -11.99
CA LYS A 563 -37.23 -6.31 -11.90
C LYS A 563 -38.17 -6.28 -10.70
N HIS A 564 -37.67 -5.85 -9.53
CA HIS A 564 -38.50 -5.73 -8.33
C HIS A 564 -39.63 -4.72 -8.52
N HIS A 565 -39.33 -3.53 -9.04
CA HIS A 565 -40.34 -2.50 -9.28
C HIS A 565 -41.35 -2.91 -10.35
N ALA A 566 -40.92 -3.59 -11.41
CA ALA A 566 -41.82 -4.09 -12.44
C ALA A 566 -42.80 -5.15 -11.90
N ASP A 567 -42.30 -6.13 -11.13
CA ASP A 567 -43.14 -7.15 -10.49
C ASP A 567 -44.11 -6.52 -9.48
N LYS A 568 -43.62 -5.61 -8.61
CA LYS A 568 -44.47 -4.88 -7.65
C LYS A 568 -45.59 -4.12 -8.36
N THR A 569 -45.26 -3.37 -9.41
CA THR A 569 -46.24 -2.59 -10.20
C THR A 569 -47.28 -3.50 -10.86
N ARG A 570 -46.87 -4.66 -11.40
CA ARG A 570 -47.79 -5.66 -11.96
C ARG A 570 -48.76 -6.20 -10.90
N ARG A 571 -48.27 -6.52 -9.70
CA ARG A 571 -49.11 -7.00 -8.59
C ARG A 571 -50.09 -5.94 -8.10
N GLU A 572 -49.66 -4.69 -7.98
CA GLU A 572 -50.54 -3.57 -7.62
C GLU A 572 -51.64 -3.36 -8.67
N ARG A 573 -51.28 -3.33 -9.96
CA ARG A 573 -52.26 -3.25 -11.07
C ARG A 573 -53.23 -4.43 -11.08
N LEU A 574 -52.74 -5.65 -10.81
CA LEU A 574 -53.59 -6.83 -10.70
C LEU A 574 -54.61 -6.68 -9.56
N ALA A 575 -54.17 -6.22 -8.38
CA ALA A 575 -55.05 -5.96 -7.24
C ALA A 575 -56.10 -4.88 -7.56
N ASP A 576 -55.70 -3.79 -8.23
CA ASP A 576 -56.61 -2.72 -8.64
C ASP A 576 -57.66 -3.21 -9.65
N LEU A 577 -57.26 -4.00 -10.65
CA LEU A 577 -58.16 -4.60 -11.62
C LEU A 577 -59.12 -5.61 -10.97
N GLN A 578 -58.65 -6.42 -10.02
CA GLN A 578 -59.49 -7.34 -9.24
C GLN A 578 -60.51 -6.56 -8.39
N ALA A 579 -60.09 -5.45 -7.77
CA ALA A 579 -60.98 -4.57 -7.02
C ALA A 579 -62.02 -3.89 -7.93
N LEU A 580 -61.63 -3.47 -9.13
CA LEU A 580 -62.55 -2.94 -10.14
C LEU A 580 -63.56 -4.00 -10.61
N LYS A 581 -63.10 -5.21 -10.92
CA LYS A 581 -63.95 -6.36 -11.28
C LYS A 581 -65.00 -6.66 -10.22
N ALA A 582 -64.63 -6.58 -8.94
CA ALA A 582 -65.54 -6.81 -7.82
C ALA A 582 -66.65 -5.74 -7.72
N ARG A 583 -66.40 -4.51 -8.19
CA ARG A 583 -67.36 -3.40 -8.20
C ARG A 583 -68.22 -3.31 -9.47
N SER A 584 -67.82 -3.98 -10.55
CA SER A 584 -68.58 -3.99 -11.82
C SER A 584 -69.78 -4.94 -11.78
N ALA A 585 -70.91 -4.51 -12.35
CA ALA A 585 -72.13 -5.33 -12.43
C ALA A 585 -71.93 -6.57 -13.32
N ALA A 586 -72.70 -7.63 -13.04
CA ALA A 586 -72.72 -8.82 -13.90
C ALA A 586 -73.36 -8.46 -15.25
N GLY A 587 -72.60 -8.62 -16.35
CA GLY A 587 -73.05 -8.31 -17.73
C GLY A 587 -72.49 -7.02 -18.34
N ASP A 588 -71.68 -6.25 -17.60
CA ASP A 588 -70.99 -5.06 -18.13
C ASP A 588 -69.91 -5.45 -19.17
N PRO A 589 -69.93 -4.92 -20.41
CA PRO A 589 -68.87 -5.15 -21.40
C PRO A 589 -67.45 -4.82 -20.89
N LEU A 590 -67.33 -3.86 -19.97
CA LEU A 590 -66.06 -3.49 -19.34
C LEU A 590 -65.46 -4.66 -18.55
N ARG A 591 -66.28 -5.55 -18.01
CA ARG A 591 -65.84 -6.71 -17.22
C ARG A 591 -65.07 -7.73 -18.04
N VAL A 592 -65.42 -7.89 -19.32
CA VAL A 592 -64.68 -8.76 -20.26
C VAL A 592 -63.26 -8.21 -20.51
N GLU A 593 -63.13 -6.89 -20.67
CA GLU A 593 -61.83 -6.25 -20.84
C GLU A 593 -60.99 -6.30 -19.55
N ILE A 594 -61.61 -6.09 -18.38
CA ILE A 594 -60.92 -6.25 -17.08
C ILE A 594 -60.42 -7.70 -16.92
N ASP A 595 -61.23 -8.71 -17.25
CA ASP A 595 -60.84 -10.12 -17.18
C ASP A 595 -59.68 -10.43 -18.12
N ARG A 596 -59.70 -9.88 -19.34
CA ARG A 596 -58.60 -9.99 -20.30
C ARG A 596 -57.31 -9.40 -19.75
N ARG A 597 -57.36 -8.19 -19.18
CA ARG A 597 -56.20 -7.50 -18.57
C ARG A 597 -55.65 -8.22 -17.34
N ILE A 598 -56.52 -8.75 -16.50
CA ILE A 598 -56.13 -9.60 -15.35
C ILE A 598 -55.35 -10.81 -15.86
N HIS A 599 -55.88 -11.53 -16.85
CA HIS A 599 -55.22 -12.70 -17.41
C HIS A 599 -53.86 -12.36 -18.03
N GLU A 600 -53.75 -11.26 -18.77
CA GLU A 600 -52.46 -10.77 -19.30
C GLU A 600 -51.42 -10.59 -18.19
N ILE A 601 -51.78 -9.89 -17.11
CA ILE A 601 -50.86 -9.62 -16.00
C ILE A 601 -50.52 -10.91 -15.24
N GLU A 602 -51.48 -11.82 -15.05
CA GLU A 602 -51.23 -13.13 -14.43
C GLU A 602 -50.25 -13.97 -15.25
N VAL A 603 -50.37 -13.96 -16.58
CA VAL A 603 -49.43 -14.63 -17.49
C VAL A 603 -48.04 -13.98 -17.41
N GLU A 604 -47.96 -12.65 -17.39
CA GLU A 604 -46.68 -11.94 -17.22
C GLU A 604 -45.99 -12.26 -15.89
N LEU A 605 -46.75 -12.26 -14.78
CA LEU A 605 -46.24 -12.61 -13.44
C LEU A 605 -45.82 -14.07 -13.34
N ALA A 606 -46.48 -14.97 -14.07
CA ALA A 606 -46.10 -16.38 -14.13
C ALA A 606 -44.86 -16.61 -15.01
N HIS A 607 -44.66 -15.80 -16.05
CA HIS A 607 -43.54 -15.91 -16.97
C HIS A 607 -42.20 -15.46 -16.37
N ASP A 608 -42.20 -14.33 -15.65
CA ASP A 608 -40.99 -13.75 -15.05
C ASP A 608 -41.28 -13.20 -13.63
N PRO A 609 -41.53 -14.09 -12.65
CA PRO A 609 -41.78 -13.69 -11.27
C PRO A 609 -40.50 -13.14 -10.63
N TYR A 610 -40.59 -12.01 -9.94
CA TYR A 610 -39.45 -11.53 -9.15
C TYR A 610 -39.21 -12.44 -7.94
N GLN A 611 -37.97 -12.88 -7.78
CA GLN A 611 -37.47 -13.52 -6.56
C GLN A 611 -36.15 -12.89 -6.15
N PHE A 612 -36.00 -12.65 -4.85
CA PHE A 612 -34.74 -12.13 -4.32
C PHE A 612 -33.66 -13.21 -4.42
N ASP A 613 -32.60 -12.92 -5.18
CA ASP A 613 -31.50 -13.85 -5.41
C ASP A 613 -30.53 -13.86 -4.24
N ARG A 614 -30.23 -15.05 -3.69
CA ARG A 614 -29.21 -15.21 -2.63
C ARG A 614 -27.82 -14.68 -3.02
N ARG A 615 -27.56 -14.55 -4.33
CA ARG A 615 -26.31 -14.01 -4.90
C ARG A 615 -26.27 -12.48 -4.93
N PHE A 616 -27.32 -11.78 -4.48
CA PHE A 616 -27.42 -10.32 -4.50
C PHE A 616 -26.11 -9.64 -4.08
N LEU A 617 -25.57 -9.96 -2.90
CA LEU A 617 -24.34 -9.34 -2.40
C LEU A 617 -23.14 -9.55 -3.33
N PHE A 618 -22.96 -10.76 -3.87
CA PHE A 618 -21.86 -11.06 -4.79
C PHE A 618 -21.98 -10.36 -6.15
N ARG A 619 -23.19 -9.92 -6.51
CA ARG A 619 -23.48 -9.20 -7.76
C ARG A 619 -23.42 -7.68 -7.63
N VAL A 620 -23.49 -7.13 -6.42
CA VAL A 620 -23.50 -5.66 -6.21
C VAL A 620 -22.26 -5.14 -5.50
N LEU A 621 -21.55 -5.99 -4.75
CA LEU A 621 -20.28 -5.62 -4.15
C LEU A 621 -19.18 -5.55 -5.21
N SER A 622 -18.23 -4.65 -5.00
CA SER A 622 -17.04 -4.49 -5.83
C SER A 622 -16.04 -5.63 -5.59
N MET A 623 -16.33 -6.82 -6.13
CA MET A 623 -15.62 -8.06 -5.81
C MET A 623 -14.71 -8.58 -6.92
N GLY A 624 -14.55 -7.85 -8.03
CA GLY A 624 -13.76 -8.31 -9.18
C GLY A 624 -12.34 -8.77 -8.84
N HIS A 625 -11.67 -8.10 -7.89
CA HIS A 625 -10.35 -8.51 -7.40
C HIS A 625 -10.37 -9.89 -6.74
N ALA A 626 -11.29 -10.11 -5.80
CA ALA A 626 -11.40 -11.35 -5.04
C ALA A 626 -11.93 -12.49 -5.89
N GLN A 627 -12.86 -12.23 -6.80
CA GLN A 627 -13.42 -13.22 -7.72
C GLN A 627 -12.40 -13.67 -8.77
N PHE A 628 -11.60 -12.74 -9.31
CA PHE A 628 -10.48 -13.09 -10.19
C PHE A 628 -9.38 -13.85 -9.42
N ALA A 629 -9.01 -13.39 -8.22
CA ALA A 629 -8.03 -14.07 -7.38
C ALA A 629 -8.50 -15.49 -7.00
N GLU A 630 -9.78 -15.69 -6.68
CA GLU A 630 -10.38 -17.00 -6.41
C GLU A 630 -10.32 -17.89 -7.63
N LEU A 631 -10.67 -17.37 -8.82
CA LEU A 631 -10.67 -18.10 -10.07
C LEU A 631 -9.29 -18.67 -10.39
N ILE A 632 -8.24 -17.84 -10.29
CA ILE A 632 -6.87 -18.27 -10.59
C ILE A 632 -6.15 -18.81 -9.35
N GLY A 633 -6.78 -18.82 -8.17
CA GLY A 633 -6.18 -19.28 -6.92
C GLY A 633 -5.05 -18.39 -6.36
N ALA A 634 -4.96 -17.12 -6.74
CA ALA A 634 -4.00 -16.17 -6.17
C ALA A 634 -4.29 -15.93 -4.67
N ARG A 635 -3.22 -15.74 -3.88
CA ARG A 635 -3.27 -15.56 -2.42
C ARG A 635 -2.51 -14.32 -1.93
N GLY A 636 -1.84 -13.59 -2.82
CA GLY A 636 -1.19 -12.32 -2.49
C GLY A 636 -2.20 -11.21 -2.19
N PRO A 637 -1.71 -9.99 -1.91
CA PRO A 637 -2.56 -8.83 -1.62
C PRO A 637 -3.59 -8.60 -2.73
N ASN A 638 -4.82 -8.32 -2.35
CA ASN A 638 -5.87 -8.01 -3.31
C ASN A 638 -6.73 -6.83 -2.84
N THR A 639 -7.13 -5.97 -3.78
CA THR A 639 -7.95 -4.79 -3.48
C THR A 639 -8.68 -4.27 -4.72
N GLN A 640 -9.68 -3.40 -4.51
CA GLN A 640 -10.24 -2.55 -5.56
C GLN A 640 -9.83 -1.10 -5.33
N ILE A 641 -9.61 -0.38 -6.43
CA ILE A 641 -9.33 1.05 -6.44
C ILE A 641 -10.30 1.79 -7.36
N ASN A 642 -10.59 3.05 -6.99
CA ASN A 642 -11.36 4.00 -7.78
C ASN A 642 -10.74 5.39 -7.64
N ALA A 643 -9.99 5.79 -8.67
CA ALA A 643 -9.54 7.16 -8.91
C ALA A 643 -10.21 7.71 -10.18
N ALA A 644 -11.49 7.40 -10.37
CA ALA A 644 -12.25 7.66 -11.59
C ALA A 644 -11.44 7.22 -12.82
N CYS A 645 -11.28 8.10 -13.80
CA CYS A 645 -10.60 7.79 -15.06
C CYS A 645 -9.08 7.58 -14.96
N ALA A 646 -8.48 7.84 -13.79
CA ALA A 646 -7.06 7.59 -13.52
C ALA A 646 -6.79 6.22 -12.87
N SER A 647 -7.81 5.41 -12.60
CA SER A 647 -7.69 4.21 -11.74
C SER A 647 -6.67 3.19 -12.26
N THR A 648 -6.69 2.84 -13.54
CA THR A 648 -5.74 1.84 -14.07
C THR A 648 -4.30 2.35 -14.03
N THR A 649 -4.06 3.62 -14.40
CA THR A 649 -2.73 4.22 -14.31
C THR A 649 -2.25 4.32 -12.85
N GLN A 650 -3.15 4.64 -11.91
CA GLN A 650 -2.84 4.62 -10.46
C GLN A 650 -2.45 3.20 -9.98
N ALA A 651 -3.03 2.15 -10.55
CA ALA A 651 -2.70 0.77 -10.19
C ALA A 651 -1.22 0.43 -10.39
N PHE A 652 -0.51 1.10 -11.32
CA PHE A 652 0.92 0.89 -11.52
C PHE A 652 1.74 1.32 -10.31
N SER A 653 1.40 2.45 -9.67
CA SER A 653 2.09 2.91 -8.45
C SER A 653 1.82 1.96 -7.29
N LEU A 654 0.56 1.53 -7.11
CA LEU A 654 0.23 0.57 -6.05
C LEU A 654 0.89 -0.79 -6.27
N ALA A 655 0.98 -1.26 -7.51
CA ALA A 655 1.72 -2.47 -7.87
C ALA A 655 3.22 -2.32 -7.61
N GLU A 656 3.79 -1.15 -7.94
CA GLU A 656 5.18 -0.82 -7.62
C GLU A 656 5.43 -0.87 -6.11
N ASP A 657 4.58 -0.24 -5.32
CA ASP A 657 4.68 -0.23 -3.86
C ASP A 657 4.58 -1.64 -3.28
N TRP A 658 3.61 -2.45 -3.71
CA TRP A 658 3.44 -3.82 -3.20
C TRP A 658 4.62 -4.72 -3.51
N ILE A 659 5.18 -4.63 -4.73
CA ILE A 659 6.32 -5.44 -5.14
C ILE A 659 7.60 -4.96 -4.46
N ARG A 660 7.83 -3.64 -4.37
CA ARG A 660 9.00 -3.08 -3.69
C ARG A 660 8.99 -3.31 -2.19
N ALA A 661 7.81 -3.30 -1.56
CA ALA A 661 7.63 -3.65 -0.15
C ALA A 661 7.66 -5.17 0.10
N GLY A 662 7.98 -5.99 -0.90
CA GLY A 662 8.10 -7.44 -0.75
C GLY A 662 6.79 -8.19 -0.45
N ARG A 663 5.63 -7.53 -0.62
CA ARG A 663 4.31 -8.13 -0.32
C ARG A 663 3.90 -9.18 -1.35
N CYS A 664 4.40 -9.06 -2.58
CA CYS A 664 4.22 -10.01 -3.66
C CYS A 664 5.33 -9.79 -4.71
N ARG A 665 5.49 -10.70 -5.66
CA ARG A 665 6.47 -10.55 -6.76
C ARG A 665 5.82 -10.20 -8.09
N ARG A 666 4.49 -10.25 -8.12
CA ARG A 666 3.63 -10.02 -9.28
C ARG A 666 2.33 -9.41 -8.84
N VAL A 667 1.82 -8.47 -9.64
CA VAL A 667 0.47 -7.95 -9.53
C VAL A 667 -0.21 -8.07 -10.89
N VAL A 668 -1.40 -8.67 -10.90
CA VAL A 668 -2.30 -8.62 -12.06
C VAL A 668 -3.28 -7.48 -11.81
N VAL A 669 -3.14 -6.40 -12.58
CA VAL A 669 -4.12 -5.32 -12.60
C VAL A 669 -5.18 -5.71 -13.60
N VAL A 670 -6.43 -5.83 -13.14
CA VAL A 670 -7.61 -6.04 -14.00
C VAL A 670 -8.48 -4.80 -13.91
N ALA A 671 -8.94 -4.29 -15.04
CA ALA A 671 -9.75 -3.09 -15.12
C ALA A 671 -10.92 -3.29 -16.06
N ALA A 672 -12.10 -2.82 -15.66
CA ALA A 672 -13.27 -2.83 -16.51
C ALA A 672 -14.28 -1.78 -16.03
N ASP A 673 -15.05 -1.24 -16.97
CA ASP A 673 -16.26 -0.45 -16.77
C ASP A 673 -17.09 -0.54 -18.06
N ASP A 674 -18.41 -0.59 -17.90
CA ASP A 674 -19.35 -0.44 -19.01
C ASP A 674 -20.58 0.33 -18.54
N ILE A 675 -20.56 1.65 -18.78
CA ILE A 675 -21.69 2.53 -18.50
C ILE A 675 -22.66 2.62 -19.69
N THR A 676 -22.43 1.82 -20.74
CA THR A 676 -23.13 1.86 -22.02
C THR A 676 -24.10 0.68 -22.20
N THR A 677 -24.26 -0.16 -21.17
CA THR A 677 -25.25 -1.23 -21.16
C THR A 677 -26.67 -0.68 -21.33
N ASP A 678 -27.60 -1.55 -21.72
CA ASP A 678 -29.01 -1.21 -21.87
C ASP A 678 -29.63 -0.57 -20.62
N ARG A 679 -29.13 -0.92 -19.43
CA ARG A 679 -29.65 -0.43 -18.14
C ARG A 679 -28.94 0.84 -17.70
N MET A 680 -27.63 0.91 -17.90
CA MET A 680 -26.81 2.01 -17.41
C MET A 680 -26.90 3.24 -18.32
N LEU A 681 -26.98 3.06 -19.64
CA LEU A 681 -26.87 4.14 -20.62
C LEU A 681 -27.88 5.27 -20.39
N GLY A 682 -29.13 4.95 -20.05
CA GLY A 682 -30.16 5.96 -19.80
C GLY A 682 -29.88 6.83 -18.57
N TRP A 683 -29.21 6.29 -17.55
CA TRP A 683 -28.90 7.00 -16.31
C TRP A 683 -27.55 7.71 -16.38
N TRP A 684 -26.49 7.00 -16.78
CA TRP A 684 -25.15 7.57 -16.90
C TRP A 684 -25.07 8.56 -18.05
N GLY A 685 -25.69 8.23 -19.21
CA GLY A 685 -25.78 9.17 -20.32
C GLY A 685 -26.48 10.46 -19.92
N ALA A 686 -27.58 10.38 -19.17
CA ALA A 686 -28.26 11.55 -18.62
C ALA A 686 -27.37 12.33 -17.63
N GLY A 687 -26.63 11.65 -16.75
CA GLY A 687 -25.70 12.29 -15.83
C GLY A 687 -24.56 13.04 -16.52
N PHE A 688 -23.95 12.45 -17.56
CA PHE A 688 -22.91 13.09 -18.35
C PHE A 688 -23.44 14.25 -19.22
N LEU A 689 -24.69 14.18 -19.67
CA LEU A 689 -25.37 15.31 -20.31
C LEU A 689 -25.61 16.44 -19.32
N ALA A 690 -26.12 16.13 -18.13
CA ALA A 690 -26.40 17.11 -17.08
C ALA A 690 -25.14 17.86 -16.63
N SER A 691 -23.99 17.18 -16.59
CA SER A 691 -22.71 17.81 -16.25
C SER A 691 -22.08 18.63 -17.38
N GLY A 692 -22.67 18.61 -18.59
CA GLY A 692 -22.12 19.26 -19.77
C GLY A 692 -20.83 18.60 -20.29
N ALA A 693 -20.58 17.34 -19.89
CA ALA A 693 -19.36 16.63 -20.26
C ALA A 693 -19.50 15.84 -21.57
N ALA A 694 -20.70 15.52 -22.04
CA ALA A 694 -20.91 14.67 -23.21
C ALA A 694 -21.08 15.46 -24.52
N ALA A 695 -20.54 14.93 -25.63
CA ALA A 695 -20.88 15.36 -26.98
C ALA A 695 -22.25 14.84 -27.41
N THR A 696 -22.93 15.62 -28.25
CA THR A 696 -24.29 15.33 -28.73
C THR A 696 -24.42 15.41 -30.25
N ASP A 697 -23.35 15.26 -31.02
CA ASP A 697 -23.43 15.22 -32.48
C ASP A 697 -23.90 13.85 -32.99
N GLU A 698 -24.28 13.81 -34.25
CA GLU A 698 -24.74 12.58 -34.93
C GLU A 698 -23.62 11.85 -35.65
N LEU A 699 -22.63 12.60 -36.12
CA LEU A 699 -21.52 12.09 -36.91
C LEU A 699 -20.28 11.96 -36.04
N VAL A 700 -19.62 10.81 -36.13
CA VAL A 700 -18.46 10.49 -35.29
C VAL A 700 -17.31 11.46 -35.57
N GLU A 701 -17.13 11.86 -36.83
CA GLU A 701 -16.13 12.83 -37.27
C GLU A 701 -16.30 14.26 -36.70
N ASP A 702 -17.48 14.56 -36.16
CA ASP A 702 -17.81 15.86 -35.59
C ASP A 702 -17.93 15.81 -34.06
N ALA A 703 -18.11 14.62 -33.45
CA ALA A 703 -18.11 14.44 -31.99
C ALA A 703 -16.76 13.99 -31.43
N ALA A 704 -16.04 13.10 -32.12
CA ALA A 704 -14.82 12.47 -31.62
C ALA A 704 -13.58 13.30 -31.98
N LEU A 705 -13.30 14.33 -31.19
CA LEU A 705 -12.43 15.46 -31.59
C LEU A 705 -11.20 15.69 -30.68
N PRO A 706 -10.37 14.67 -30.37
CA PRO A 706 -9.19 14.89 -29.52
C PRO A 706 -8.24 15.91 -30.16
N PHE A 707 -7.83 16.93 -29.40
CA PHE A 707 -6.93 18.02 -29.81
C PHE A 707 -7.43 18.95 -30.94
N ASP A 708 -8.61 18.70 -31.51
CA ASP A 708 -9.21 19.61 -32.50
C ASP A 708 -9.81 20.84 -31.78
N ARG A 709 -9.76 22.00 -32.43
CA ARG A 709 -10.32 23.26 -31.91
C ARG A 709 -11.82 23.16 -31.63
N ARG A 710 -12.54 22.31 -32.36
CA ARG A 710 -14.00 22.11 -32.27
C ARG A 710 -14.44 21.23 -31.10
N ARG A 711 -13.51 20.70 -30.31
CA ARG A 711 -13.79 19.82 -29.17
C ARG A 711 -14.72 20.48 -28.14
N HIS A 712 -15.70 19.73 -27.64
CA HIS A 712 -16.75 20.29 -26.78
C HIS A 712 -17.41 19.29 -25.82
N GLY A 713 -16.92 18.06 -25.73
CA GLY A 713 -17.47 17.03 -24.85
C GLY A 713 -17.07 15.62 -25.28
N MET A 714 -17.05 14.68 -24.34
CA MET A 714 -16.65 13.30 -24.58
C MET A 714 -17.77 12.40 -25.12
N ILE A 715 -17.39 11.32 -25.79
CA ILE A 715 -18.25 10.18 -26.11
C ILE A 715 -17.96 9.09 -25.07
N ILE A 716 -19.02 8.61 -24.43
CA ILE A 716 -18.92 7.53 -23.44
C ILE A 716 -18.63 6.19 -24.13
N GLY A 717 -17.88 5.35 -23.43
CA GLY A 717 -17.53 4.02 -23.91
C GLY A 717 -17.46 2.98 -22.80
N MET A 718 -17.21 1.75 -23.21
CA MET A 718 -16.88 0.64 -22.32
C MET A 718 -15.51 0.07 -22.64
N GLY A 719 -14.94 -0.69 -21.72
CA GLY A 719 -13.72 -1.41 -22.00
C GLY A 719 -13.35 -2.41 -20.92
N ALA A 720 -12.38 -3.26 -21.25
CA ALA A 720 -11.64 -4.07 -20.30
C ALA A 720 -10.14 -3.97 -20.63
N ALA A 721 -9.30 -3.87 -19.61
CA ALA A 721 -7.86 -3.85 -19.76
C ALA A 721 -7.22 -4.63 -18.63
N ALA A 722 -6.10 -5.29 -18.90
CA ALA A 722 -5.31 -5.90 -17.84
C ALA A 722 -3.82 -5.84 -18.17
N VAL A 723 -3.01 -5.69 -17.12
CA VAL A 723 -1.55 -5.69 -17.19
C VAL A 723 -0.96 -6.58 -16.09
N VAL A 724 0.10 -7.31 -16.43
CA VAL A 724 0.87 -8.11 -15.47
C VAL A 724 2.18 -7.38 -15.19
N ILE A 725 2.30 -6.85 -13.97
CA ILE A 725 3.47 -6.12 -13.48
C ILE A 725 4.23 -7.04 -12.53
N GLU A 726 5.54 -7.17 -12.73
CA GLU A 726 6.38 -8.12 -12.01
C GLU A 726 7.70 -7.53 -11.54
N SER A 727 8.26 -8.14 -10.50
CA SER A 727 9.69 -8.05 -10.24
C SER A 727 10.48 -8.58 -11.45
N PRO A 728 11.59 -7.94 -11.83
CA PRO A 728 12.39 -8.39 -12.96
C PRO A 728 12.99 -9.79 -12.72
N GLU A 729 13.19 -10.19 -11.45
CA GLU A 729 13.59 -11.53 -11.05
C GLU A 729 12.55 -12.58 -11.47
N ALA A 730 11.25 -12.33 -11.27
CA ALA A 730 10.19 -13.27 -11.62
C ALA A 730 10.07 -13.50 -13.14
N ALA A 731 10.39 -12.49 -13.97
CA ALA A 731 10.51 -12.66 -15.41
C ALA A 731 11.77 -13.46 -15.79
N ARG A 732 12.92 -13.16 -15.17
CA ARG A 732 14.18 -13.89 -15.43
C ARG A 732 14.12 -15.36 -15.04
N GLU A 733 13.47 -15.70 -13.92
CA GLU A 733 13.26 -17.08 -13.50
C GLU A 733 12.50 -17.92 -14.53
N ARG A 734 11.67 -17.28 -15.35
CA ARG A 734 10.96 -17.90 -16.46
C ARG A 734 11.78 -18.01 -17.74
N GLY A 735 12.96 -17.37 -17.80
CA GLY A 735 13.70 -17.20 -19.05
C GLY A 735 12.99 -16.27 -20.04
N LEU A 736 12.05 -15.44 -19.57
CA LEU A 736 11.22 -14.55 -20.38
C LEU A 736 11.81 -13.14 -20.41
N ARG A 737 11.86 -12.52 -21.60
CA ARG A 737 12.04 -11.07 -21.75
C ARG A 737 10.71 -10.36 -21.51
N PRO A 738 10.67 -9.34 -20.64
CA PRO A 738 9.47 -8.51 -20.49
C PRO A 738 9.23 -7.67 -21.75
N ILE A 739 8.05 -7.06 -21.83
CA ILE A 739 7.68 -6.13 -22.91
C ILE A 739 8.35 -4.77 -22.68
N CYS A 740 8.23 -4.25 -21.46
CA CYS A 740 8.81 -2.98 -21.06
C CYS A 740 9.15 -2.95 -19.57
N GLU A 741 9.93 -1.95 -19.19
CA GLU A 741 10.32 -1.61 -17.83
C GLU A 741 9.54 -0.38 -17.36
N LEU A 742 9.05 -0.42 -16.12
CA LEU A 742 8.47 0.72 -15.41
C LEU A 742 9.59 1.54 -14.77
N LEU A 743 9.88 2.71 -15.32
CA LEU A 743 10.97 3.58 -14.85
C LEU A 743 10.53 4.45 -13.65
N SER A 744 9.32 4.99 -13.72
CA SER A 744 8.68 5.71 -12.62
C SER A 744 7.16 5.66 -12.80
N ALA A 745 6.43 5.69 -11.68
CA ALA A 745 5.00 5.89 -11.61
C ALA A 745 4.71 6.97 -10.57
N GLN A 746 3.71 7.81 -10.82
CA GLN A 746 3.28 8.88 -9.91
C GLN A 746 1.77 8.83 -9.75
N THR A 747 1.31 9.05 -8.52
CA THR A 747 -0.09 9.30 -8.21
C THR A 747 -0.21 10.57 -7.37
N ALA A 748 -1.21 11.38 -7.66
CA ALA A 748 -1.43 12.63 -6.96
C ALA A 748 -2.90 13.04 -7.03
N ASN A 749 -3.29 13.96 -6.16
CA ASN A 749 -4.57 14.66 -6.24
C ASN A 749 -4.28 16.17 -6.15
N SER A 750 -4.85 16.98 -7.06
CA SER A 750 -4.61 18.43 -7.04
C SER A 750 -5.43 19.20 -6.00
N ALA A 751 -6.42 18.56 -5.36
CA ALA A 751 -7.38 19.20 -4.46
C ALA A 751 -8.00 20.48 -5.08
N PHE A 752 -8.18 20.48 -6.40
CA PHE A 752 -8.51 21.69 -7.15
C PHE A 752 -10.00 21.79 -7.45
N HIS A 753 -10.51 20.91 -8.33
CA HIS A 753 -11.89 20.93 -8.76
C HIS A 753 -12.41 19.52 -9.04
N GLY A 754 -13.72 19.30 -8.88
CA GLY A 754 -14.36 18.01 -9.16
C GLY A 754 -14.27 17.58 -10.63
N THR A 755 -14.25 18.54 -11.56
CA THR A 755 -14.32 18.31 -13.02
C THR A 755 -13.26 19.04 -13.85
N ARG A 756 -12.41 19.87 -13.22
CA ARG A 756 -11.36 20.63 -13.91
C ARG A 756 -9.97 20.17 -13.46
N LEU A 757 -8.99 20.44 -14.29
CA LEU A 757 -7.60 20.05 -14.05
C LEU A 757 -6.76 21.26 -13.63
N ASP A 758 -5.92 21.07 -12.61
CA ASP A 758 -4.88 22.02 -12.25
C ASP A 758 -3.67 21.83 -13.18
N VAL A 759 -3.59 22.68 -14.20
CA VAL A 759 -2.52 22.69 -15.20
C VAL A 759 -1.14 22.76 -14.56
N ARG A 760 -0.97 23.61 -13.54
CA ARG A 760 0.33 23.81 -12.90
C ARG A 760 0.75 22.55 -12.16
N HIS A 761 -0.14 21.98 -11.37
CA HIS A 761 0.16 20.78 -10.59
C HIS A 761 0.41 19.56 -11.48
N ILE A 762 -0.34 19.39 -12.58
CA ILE A 762 -0.07 18.34 -13.58
C ILE A 762 1.36 18.47 -14.12
N GLY A 763 1.79 19.68 -14.48
CA GLY A 763 3.17 19.91 -14.91
C GLY A 763 4.20 19.57 -13.83
N GLU A 764 3.90 19.80 -12.55
CA GLU A 764 4.77 19.42 -11.42
C GLU A 764 4.81 17.89 -11.19
N VAL A 765 3.68 17.19 -11.35
CA VAL A 765 3.63 15.71 -11.28
C VAL A 765 4.44 15.09 -12.42
N MET A 766 4.31 15.62 -13.64
CA MET A 766 5.08 15.14 -14.80
C MET A 766 6.58 15.42 -14.63
N GLU A 767 6.94 16.59 -14.08
CA GLU A 767 8.33 16.92 -13.75
C GLU A 767 8.91 15.94 -12.74
N ARG A 768 8.17 15.59 -11.68
CA ARG A 768 8.60 14.57 -10.71
C ARG A 768 8.79 13.21 -11.36
N LEU A 769 7.83 12.76 -12.17
CA LEU A 769 7.90 11.48 -12.88
C LEU A 769 9.16 11.36 -13.76
N VAL A 770 9.40 12.36 -14.62
CA VAL A 770 10.54 12.37 -15.54
C VAL A 770 11.84 12.57 -14.75
N GLY A 771 11.89 13.52 -13.82
CA GLY A 771 13.08 13.80 -13.01
C GLY A 771 13.51 12.61 -12.16
N GLU A 772 12.57 11.84 -11.60
CA GLU A 772 12.89 10.59 -10.92
C GLU A 772 13.47 9.54 -11.86
N ALA A 773 12.95 9.43 -13.08
CA ALA A 773 13.48 8.48 -14.05
C ALA A 773 14.90 8.88 -14.52
N GLU A 774 15.16 10.18 -14.71
CA GLU A 774 16.51 10.70 -14.98
C GLU A 774 17.47 10.39 -13.82
N ALA A 775 17.05 10.69 -12.58
CA ALA A 775 17.87 10.47 -11.39
C ALA A 775 18.17 8.99 -11.13
N ARG A 776 17.19 8.09 -11.35
CA ARG A 776 17.32 6.65 -11.08
C ARG A 776 18.02 5.90 -12.20
N TRP A 777 17.76 6.25 -13.46
CA TRP A 777 18.16 5.45 -14.63
C TRP A 777 19.16 6.13 -15.55
N GLY A 778 19.54 7.39 -15.27
CA GLY A 778 20.52 8.13 -16.07
C GLY A 778 20.06 8.41 -17.50
N ILE A 779 18.75 8.48 -17.73
CA ILE A 779 18.19 8.94 -19.01
C ILE A 779 18.23 10.47 -19.07
N ASP A 780 18.29 11.05 -20.27
CA ASP A 780 18.16 12.50 -20.50
C ASP A 780 16.84 12.76 -21.23
N ARG A 781 15.93 13.53 -20.63
CA ARG A 781 14.63 13.84 -21.23
C ARG A 781 14.72 14.46 -22.63
N ARG A 782 15.81 15.19 -22.94
CA ARG A 782 16.04 15.80 -24.25
C ARG A 782 16.43 14.77 -25.31
N GLU A 783 17.13 13.71 -24.91
CA GLU A 783 17.53 12.61 -25.79
C GLU A 783 16.37 11.64 -26.05
N ILE A 784 15.54 11.38 -25.04
CA ILE A 784 14.42 10.44 -25.18
C ILE A 784 13.21 11.06 -25.88
N ALA A 785 13.06 12.39 -25.90
CA ALA A 785 11.90 13.08 -26.49
C ALA A 785 11.50 12.59 -27.90
N PRO A 786 12.40 12.52 -28.91
CA PRO A 786 12.06 12.01 -30.26
C PRO A 786 11.73 10.51 -30.31
N GLN A 787 11.97 9.78 -29.23
CA GLN A 787 11.69 8.35 -29.08
C GLN A 787 10.57 8.10 -28.05
N THR A 788 9.86 9.15 -27.62
CA THR A 788 8.80 9.05 -26.62
C THR A 788 7.45 9.18 -27.30
N VAL A 789 6.55 8.24 -27.02
CA VAL A 789 5.11 8.45 -27.23
C VAL A 789 4.47 8.95 -25.95
N PHE A 790 3.76 10.07 -26.04
CA PHE A 790 2.86 10.54 -24.99
C PHE A 790 1.45 10.01 -25.26
N VAL A 791 0.99 9.13 -24.39
CA VAL A 791 -0.35 8.55 -24.45
C VAL A 791 -1.29 9.42 -23.62
N SER A 792 -2.00 10.27 -24.33
CA SER A 792 -2.81 11.37 -23.81
C SER A 792 -4.04 10.91 -23.02
N HIS A 793 -4.40 11.63 -21.96
CA HIS A 793 -5.68 11.43 -21.29
C HIS A 793 -6.84 12.00 -22.12
N GLU A 794 -6.63 13.15 -22.77
CA GLU A 794 -7.58 14.01 -23.48
C GLU A 794 -8.89 13.33 -23.90
N THR A 795 -9.98 13.92 -23.43
CA THR A 795 -11.35 13.44 -23.60
C THR A 795 -12.18 14.37 -24.50
N TYR A 796 -11.53 15.23 -25.30
CA TYR A 796 -12.17 16.20 -26.20
C TYR A 796 -13.13 17.16 -25.47
N THR A 797 -12.73 17.51 -24.24
CA THR A 797 -13.38 18.51 -23.38
C THR A 797 -13.13 19.94 -23.89
N PRO A 798 -14.01 20.91 -23.58
CA PRO A 798 -13.91 22.28 -24.09
C PRO A 798 -12.51 22.91 -23.95
N ALA A 799 -12.16 23.76 -24.92
CA ALA A 799 -10.79 24.21 -25.09
C ALA A 799 -10.17 24.94 -23.88
N ARG A 800 -10.97 25.71 -23.14
CA ARG A 800 -10.51 26.44 -21.95
C ARG A 800 -10.62 25.56 -20.70
N GLY A 801 -9.49 25.29 -20.05
CA GLY A 801 -9.42 24.51 -18.80
C GLY A 801 -9.60 23.00 -18.99
N GLY A 802 -9.57 22.52 -20.24
CA GLY A 802 -9.67 21.10 -20.60
C GLY A 802 -8.33 20.36 -20.58
N SER A 803 -8.38 19.03 -20.76
CA SER A 803 -7.21 18.14 -20.59
C SER A 803 -6.11 18.37 -21.63
N ALA A 804 -6.44 18.67 -22.89
CA ALA A 804 -5.47 18.92 -23.95
C ALA A 804 -4.53 20.09 -23.61
N GLN A 805 -5.08 21.18 -23.07
CA GLN A 805 -4.28 22.33 -22.67
C GLN A 805 -3.35 21.96 -21.51
N ALA A 806 -3.89 21.31 -20.48
CA ALA A 806 -3.13 20.89 -19.31
C ALA A 806 -1.96 19.95 -19.69
N GLU A 807 -2.22 19.01 -20.59
CA GLU A 807 -1.25 18.05 -21.12
C GLU A 807 -0.14 18.73 -21.91
N VAL A 808 -0.50 19.64 -22.82
CA VAL A 808 0.47 20.34 -23.67
C VAL A 808 1.34 21.28 -22.84
N ASP A 809 0.76 21.99 -21.88
CA ASP A 809 1.51 22.85 -20.98
C ASP A 809 2.48 22.05 -20.10
N ALA A 810 2.05 20.88 -19.60
CA ALA A 810 2.92 19.98 -18.85
C ALA A 810 4.07 19.46 -19.72
N LEU A 811 3.79 19.00 -20.95
CA LEU A 811 4.83 18.55 -21.89
C LEU A 811 5.84 19.65 -22.19
N ARG A 812 5.37 20.88 -22.46
CA ARG A 812 6.25 22.03 -22.73
C ARG A 812 7.08 22.44 -21.53
N LYS A 813 6.50 22.39 -20.33
CA LYS A 813 7.22 22.67 -19.08
C LYS A 813 8.35 21.65 -18.86
N VAL A 814 8.08 20.37 -19.08
CA VAL A 814 9.00 19.28 -18.75
C VAL A 814 10.05 19.04 -19.84
N PHE A 815 9.66 19.06 -21.11
CA PHE A 815 10.55 18.78 -22.26
C PHE A 815 11.05 20.05 -22.97
N GLY A 816 10.56 21.24 -22.61
CA GLY A 816 11.02 22.50 -23.19
C GLY A 816 10.87 22.54 -24.71
N ALA A 817 11.95 22.94 -25.40
CA ALA A 817 11.98 23.02 -26.87
C ALA A 817 11.81 21.66 -27.56
N GLN A 818 11.99 20.56 -26.84
CA GLN A 818 11.91 19.18 -27.35
C GLN A 818 10.48 18.61 -27.24
N ALA A 819 9.54 19.32 -26.60
CA ALA A 819 8.16 18.85 -26.45
C ALA A 819 7.50 18.48 -27.79
N ASN A 820 7.78 19.24 -28.85
CA ASN A 820 7.23 18.99 -30.18
C ASN A 820 7.86 17.78 -30.90
N GLN A 821 8.85 17.12 -30.31
CA GLN A 821 9.43 15.88 -30.83
C GLN A 821 8.75 14.64 -30.25
N VAL A 822 8.07 14.77 -29.10
CA VAL A 822 7.30 13.70 -28.47
C VAL A 822 6.06 13.43 -29.31
N VAL A 823 5.87 12.19 -29.78
CA VAL A 823 4.67 11.84 -30.55
C VAL A 823 3.48 11.70 -29.61
N VAL A 824 2.39 12.40 -29.86
CA VAL A 824 1.18 12.38 -29.03
C VAL A 824 0.15 11.46 -29.68
N ALA A 825 -0.41 10.54 -28.89
CA ALA A 825 -1.40 9.57 -29.33
C ALA A 825 -2.61 9.55 -28.40
N ASN A 826 -3.79 9.30 -28.96
CA ASN A 826 -5.05 9.21 -28.24
C ASN A 826 -6.01 8.26 -28.97
N THR A 827 -6.60 7.32 -28.24
CA THR A 827 -7.52 6.30 -28.81
C THR A 827 -8.99 6.55 -28.50
N LYS A 828 -9.31 7.53 -27.64
CA LYS A 828 -10.68 7.77 -27.16
C LYS A 828 -11.64 8.24 -28.24
N GLY A 829 -11.14 8.79 -29.34
CA GLY A 829 -11.95 9.11 -30.51
C GLY A 829 -12.32 7.89 -31.37
N TYR A 830 -11.78 6.71 -31.07
CA TYR A 830 -12.16 5.43 -31.68
C TYR A 830 -12.89 4.51 -30.71
N THR A 831 -12.50 4.52 -29.43
CA THR A 831 -13.04 3.59 -28.43
C THR A 831 -14.07 4.23 -27.51
N GLY A 832 -14.39 5.52 -27.69
CA GLY A 832 -15.01 6.32 -26.63
C GLY A 832 -14.12 6.39 -25.38
N HIS A 833 -14.63 7.01 -24.33
CA HIS A 833 -13.96 7.04 -23.03
C HIS A 833 -14.49 5.92 -22.11
N PRO A 834 -13.67 4.91 -21.76
CA PRO A 834 -14.11 3.76 -20.99
C PRO A 834 -13.97 3.96 -19.46
N MET A 835 -14.19 5.18 -18.97
CA MET A 835 -14.13 5.52 -17.54
C MET A 835 -12.79 5.12 -16.89
N ALA A 836 -12.79 4.24 -15.88
CA ALA A 836 -11.61 3.85 -15.10
C ALA A 836 -10.62 2.94 -15.84
N VAL A 837 -10.99 2.47 -17.04
CA VAL A 837 -10.27 1.44 -17.79
C VAL A 837 -9.13 2.04 -18.59
N GLY A 838 -7.92 1.59 -18.27
CA GLY A 838 -6.69 1.98 -18.96
C GLY A 838 -6.47 1.25 -20.28
N ILE A 839 -7.37 1.41 -21.26
CA ILE A 839 -7.08 0.98 -22.65
C ILE A 839 -5.77 1.62 -23.11
N GLU A 840 -5.56 2.88 -22.74
CA GLU A 840 -4.34 3.63 -23.04
C GLU A 840 -3.09 3.11 -22.31
N ASP A 841 -3.20 2.54 -21.11
CA ASP A 841 -2.07 1.94 -20.42
C ASP A 841 -1.58 0.70 -21.19
N VAL A 842 -2.51 -0.13 -21.70
CA VAL A 842 -2.16 -1.26 -22.58
C VAL A 842 -1.68 -0.78 -23.94
N MET A 843 -2.27 0.29 -24.49
CA MET A 843 -1.78 0.94 -25.72
C MET A 843 -0.32 1.37 -25.58
N ALA A 844 0.07 1.97 -24.46
CA ALA A 844 1.45 2.38 -24.18
C ALA A 844 2.39 1.15 -24.22
N VAL A 845 2.02 0.07 -23.53
CA VAL A 845 2.78 -1.20 -23.51
C VAL A 845 2.90 -1.80 -24.91
N LYS A 846 1.80 -1.88 -25.66
CA LYS A 846 1.78 -2.51 -27.00
C LYS A 846 2.40 -1.64 -28.09
N SER A 847 2.41 -0.31 -27.93
CA SER A 847 3.17 0.59 -28.80
C SER A 847 4.68 0.37 -28.60
N LEU A 848 5.13 0.17 -27.36
CA LEU A 848 6.53 -0.21 -27.09
C LEU A 848 6.88 -1.60 -27.60
N GLU A 849 5.94 -2.55 -27.63
CA GLU A 849 6.18 -3.90 -28.14
C GLU A 849 6.29 -3.93 -29.68
N THR A 850 5.35 -3.27 -30.36
CA THR A 850 5.18 -3.35 -31.82
C THR A 850 5.93 -2.24 -32.56
N GLY A 851 6.13 -1.10 -31.93
CA GLY A 851 6.63 0.14 -32.56
C GLY A 851 5.55 0.88 -33.35
N LEU A 852 4.31 0.42 -33.29
CA LEU A 852 3.17 1.08 -33.92
C LEU A 852 2.51 2.03 -32.92
N VAL A 853 2.10 3.20 -33.39
CA VAL A 853 1.35 4.20 -32.63
C VAL A 853 0.07 4.49 -33.39
N PRO A 854 -1.11 4.51 -32.74
CA PRO A 854 -2.37 4.77 -33.42
C PRO A 854 -2.46 6.22 -33.90
N PRO A 855 -3.21 6.49 -34.98
CA PRO A 855 -3.48 7.85 -35.42
C PRO A 855 -4.33 8.62 -34.39
N VAL A 856 -4.25 9.95 -34.40
CA VAL A 856 -5.23 10.82 -33.72
C VAL A 856 -6.43 11.05 -34.67
N PRO A 857 -7.66 10.71 -34.27
CA PRO A 857 -8.82 10.80 -35.16
C PRO A 857 -9.27 12.23 -35.45
N ASN A 858 -9.87 12.43 -36.62
CA ASN A 858 -10.75 13.56 -36.97
C ASN A 858 -10.20 14.98 -36.78
N LEU A 859 -8.88 15.15 -36.77
CA LEU A 859 -8.25 16.47 -36.73
C LEU A 859 -8.48 17.22 -38.06
N ARG A 860 -9.30 18.27 -38.03
CA ARG A 860 -9.56 19.17 -39.17
C ARG A 860 -9.17 20.61 -38.87
N GLU A 861 -9.41 21.07 -37.65
CA GLU A 861 -9.09 22.44 -37.22
C GLU A 861 -8.04 22.40 -36.11
N PRO A 862 -6.76 22.67 -36.43
CA PRO A 862 -5.72 22.79 -35.42
C PRO A 862 -6.07 23.91 -34.43
N ASP A 863 -5.90 23.64 -33.14
CA ASP A 863 -6.10 24.64 -32.10
C ASP A 863 -4.84 25.54 -31.98
N PRO A 864 -4.92 26.83 -32.30
CA PRO A 864 -3.78 27.74 -32.19
C PRO A 864 -3.26 27.87 -30.75
N ASP A 865 -4.13 27.69 -29.74
CA ASP A 865 -3.75 27.81 -28.32
C ASP A 865 -2.86 26.62 -27.88
N LEU A 866 -3.06 25.45 -28.51
CA LEU A 866 -2.21 24.29 -28.30
C LEU A 866 -0.88 24.38 -29.03
N GLY A 867 -0.72 25.29 -30.01
CA GLY A 867 0.50 25.48 -30.80
C GLY A 867 0.95 24.23 -31.58
N GLY A 868 2.23 24.16 -31.95
CA GLY A 868 2.77 22.99 -32.66
C GLY A 868 2.80 21.74 -31.79
N LEU A 869 2.27 20.62 -32.30
CA LEU A 869 2.26 19.30 -31.67
C LEU A 869 2.61 18.23 -32.70
N ASN A 870 3.36 17.21 -32.28
CA ASN A 870 3.61 16.02 -33.11
C ASN A 870 2.52 14.98 -32.86
N LEU A 871 1.31 15.25 -33.34
CA LEU A 871 0.20 14.31 -33.26
C LEU A 871 0.47 13.10 -34.17
N SER A 872 0.22 11.90 -33.67
CA SER A 872 0.43 10.66 -34.44
C SER A 872 -0.46 10.61 -35.68
N ALA A 873 0.15 10.29 -36.83
CA ALA A 873 -0.55 10.02 -38.09
C ALA A 873 -0.91 8.53 -38.26
N GLY A 874 -0.58 7.69 -37.27
CA GLY A 874 -0.71 6.24 -37.36
C GLY A 874 0.51 5.57 -37.97
N GLY A 875 0.76 4.33 -37.57
CA GLY A 875 1.83 3.49 -38.14
C GLY A 875 3.09 3.45 -37.29
N ALA A 876 4.24 3.19 -37.92
CA ALA A 876 5.49 2.91 -37.22
C ALA A 876 6.22 4.18 -36.76
N TYR A 877 6.63 4.20 -35.49
CA TYR A 877 7.46 5.24 -34.89
C TYR A 877 8.66 4.60 -34.16
N PRO A 878 9.80 5.32 -34.00
CA PRO A 878 10.97 4.81 -33.30
C PRO A 878 10.80 4.87 -31.76
N VAL A 879 9.61 4.55 -31.25
CA VAL A 879 9.25 4.71 -29.84
C VAL A 879 9.99 3.71 -28.96
N ARG A 880 10.80 4.23 -28.03
CA ARG A 880 11.49 3.46 -26.98
C ARG A 880 10.97 3.79 -25.59
N TYR A 881 10.22 4.88 -25.46
CA TYR A 881 9.64 5.33 -24.21
C TYR A 881 8.16 5.63 -24.40
N ALA A 882 7.35 5.34 -23.38
CA ALA A 882 5.95 5.72 -23.36
C ALA A 882 5.66 6.47 -22.06
N LEU A 883 5.18 7.69 -22.19
CA LEU A 883 4.69 8.53 -21.10
C LEU A 883 3.17 8.49 -21.11
N ARG A 884 2.54 8.04 -20.03
CA ARG A 884 1.09 7.97 -19.90
C ARG A 884 0.63 8.93 -18.81
N LEU A 885 -0.40 9.73 -19.10
CA LEU A 885 -1.20 10.48 -18.13
C LEU A 885 -2.62 9.91 -18.08
N GLY A 886 -3.11 9.56 -16.90
CA GLY A 886 -4.53 9.41 -16.60
C GLY A 886 -4.98 10.51 -15.64
N ALA A 887 -6.09 11.18 -15.96
CA ALA A 887 -6.69 12.19 -15.09
C ALA A 887 -8.14 11.82 -14.81
N GLY A 888 -8.55 11.80 -13.55
CA GLY A 888 -9.89 11.41 -13.12
C GLY A 888 -10.66 12.57 -12.48
N PHE A 889 -11.99 12.46 -12.46
CA PHE A 889 -12.83 13.32 -11.63
C PHE A 889 -12.35 13.37 -10.18
N GLY A 890 -12.58 14.51 -9.53
CA GLY A 890 -12.02 14.80 -8.21
C GLY A 890 -10.54 15.17 -8.25
N SER A 891 -10.04 15.66 -9.39
CA SER A 891 -8.63 16.05 -9.59
C SER A 891 -7.63 14.92 -9.33
N GLN A 892 -8.01 13.67 -9.64
CA GLN A 892 -7.13 12.51 -9.49
C GLN A 892 -6.14 12.44 -10.66
N ILE A 893 -4.86 12.17 -10.37
CA ILE A 893 -3.79 12.10 -11.37
C ILE A 893 -3.02 10.79 -11.19
N GLY A 894 -2.83 10.05 -12.28
CA GLY A 894 -1.90 8.94 -12.38
C GLY A 894 -0.98 9.15 -13.58
N MET A 895 0.32 8.91 -13.45
CA MET A 895 1.26 8.95 -14.56
C MET A 895 2.26 7.81 -14.51
N THR A 896 2.68 7.31 -15.67
CA THR A 896 3.74 6.30 -15.78
C THR A 896 4.72 6.63 -16.90
N LEU A 897 5.99 6.30 -16.69
CA LEU A 897 7.02 6.35 -17.72
C LEU A 897 7.61 4.95 -17.92
N LEU A 898 7.41 4.40 -19.12
CA LEU A 898 7.82 3.05 -19.50
C LEU A 898 8.98 3.11 -20.50
N ARG A 899 9.88 2.11 -20.45
CA ARG A 899 10.97 1.92 -21.42
C ARG A 899 10.86 0.56 -22.10
N GLN A 900 11.00 0.53 -23.42
CA GLN A 900 10.99 -0.70 -24.20
C GLN A 900 12.11 -1.66 -23.76
N VAL A 901 11.78 -2.95 -23.67
CA VAL A 901 12.78 -4.02 -23.67
C VAL A 901 12.81 -4.69 -25.05
N PRO A 902 13.96 -4.70 -25.75
CA PRO A 902 14.07 -5.37 -27.04
C PRO A 902 13.83 -6.88 -26.93
N ASN A 903 13.18 -7.45 -27.94
CA ASN A 903 13.00 -8.90 -28.07
C ASN A 903 14.37 -9.62 -28.16
N PRO A 904 14.45 -10.92 -27.82
CA PRO A 904 15.70 -11.70 -27.90
C PRO A 904 16.40 -11.63 -29.27
N ASP A 905 15.62 -11.57 -30.35
CA ASP A 905 16.09 -11.48 -31.73
C ASP A 905 16.24 -10.02 -32.23
N GLY A 906 15.93 -9.04 -31.39
CA GLY A 906 15.95 -7.62 -31.72
C GLY A 906 14.80 -7.13 -32.62
N MET A 907 13.89 -8.01 -33.04
CA MET A 907 12.87 -7.71 -34.04
C MET A 907 11.50 -7.49 -33.39
N ARG A 908 10.85 -6.36 -33.71
CA ARG A 908 9.45 -6.11 -33.29
C ARG A 908 8.49 -7.01 -34.06
N ARG A 909 7.34 -7.32 -33.45
CA ARG A 909 6.28 -8.14 -34.06
C ARG A 909 5.11 -7.28 -34.48
N THR A 910 4.42 -7.72 -35.54
CA THR A 910 3.13 -7.18 -35.92
C THR A 910 2.06 -7.60 -34.89
N PRO A 911 0.95 -6.86 -34.77
CA PRO A 911 -0.08 -7.15 -33.76
C PRO A 911 -0.65 -8.58 -33.80
N ASP A 912 -0.76 -9.17 -34.99
CA ASP A 912 -1.25 -10.54 -35.22
C ASP A 912 -0.26 -11.64 -34.80
N ALA A 913 1.01 -11.29 -34.59
CA ALA A 913 2.06 -12.21 -34.18
C ALA A 913 2.46 -12.04 -32.70
N LEU A 914 1.69 -11.27 -31.91
CA LEU A 914 1.96 -11.01 -30.50
C LEU A 914 1.74 -12.23 -29.61
N GLY A 915 2.48 -12.28 -28.50
CA GLY A 915 2.39 -13.33 -27.50
C GLY A 915 3.71 -13.53 -26.73
N TYR A 916 3.71 -14.45 -25.77
CA TYR A 916 4.88 -14.69 -24.93
C TYR A 916 6.00 -15.49 -25.62
N ALA A 917 5.66 -16.30 -26.63
CA ALA A 917 6.56 -17.35 -27.14
C ALA A 917 7.88 -16.79 -27.73
N TYR A 918 7.83 -15.73 -28.55
CA TYR A 918 9.05 -15.11 -29.10
C TYR A 918 9.85 -14.32 -28.06
N ARG A 919 9.28 -14.09 -26.87
CA ARG A 919 9.95 -13.39 -25.76
C ARG A 919 10.70 -14.34 -24.84
N ILE A 920 10.59 -15.65 -25.02
CA ILE A 920 11.42 -16.63 -24.32
C ILE A 920 12.86 -16.50 -24.82
N ALA A 921 13.74 -15.92 -24.00
CA ALA A 921 15.15 -15.74 -24.33
C ALA A 921 15.97 -17.02 -24.10
N ASP A 922 15.58 -17.83 -23.11
CA ASP A 922 16.25 -19.07 -22.78
C ASP A 922 15.22 -20.23 -22.73
N PRO A 923 15.09 -21.00 -23.82
CA PRO A 923 14.16 -22.13 -23.87
C PRO A 923 14.45 -23.22 -22.82
N ALA A 924 15.71 -23.39 -22.41
CA ALA A 924 16.08 -24.39 -21.41
C ALA A 924 15.63 -23.95 -20.01
N VAL A 925 15.82 -22.68 -19.66
CA VAL A 925 15.31 -22.09 -18.42
C VAL A 925 13.79 -22.10 -18.41
N TRP A 926 13.13 -21.72 -19.51
CA TRP A 926 11.67 -21.81 -19.62
C TRP A 926 11.15 -23.23 -19.36
N LYS A 927 11.75 -24.24 -20.02
CA LYS A 927 11.36 -25.64 -19.85
C LYS A 927 11.59 -26.13 -18.43
N SER A 928 12.74 -25.79 -17.83
CA SER A 928 13.07 -26.14 -16.45
C SER A 928 12.12 -25.48 -15.45
N TRP A 929 11.82 -24.18 -15.65
CA TRP A 929 10.85 -23.44 -14.85
C TRP A 929 9.46 -24.07 -14.95
N LEU A 930 8.99 -24.34 -16.18
CA LEU A 930 7.67 -24.91 -16.42
C LEU A 930 7.53 -26.28 -15.76
N ALA A 931 8.56 -27.12 -15.86
CA ALA A 931 8.59 -28.42 -15.19
C ALA A 931 8.53 -28.28 -13.66
N ARG A 932 9.29 -27.34 -13.10
CA ARG A 932 9.31 -27.07 -11.65
C ARG A 932 7.96 -26.59 -11.13
N VAL A 933 7.31 -25.64 -11.80
CA VAL A 933 6.05 -25.05 -11.31
C VAL A 933 4.84 -25.95 -11.56
N SER A 934 4.86 -26.75 -12.62
CA SER A 934 3.79 -27.72 -12.91
C SER A 934 3.92 -29.03 -12.14
N GLY A 935 5.14 -29.41 -11.74
CA GLY A 935 5.43 -30.72 -11.17
C GLY A 935 5.58 -31.84 -12.21
N ASP A 936 5.58 -31.53 -13.51
CA ASP A 936 5.77 -32.48 -14.61
C ASP A 936 7.08 -32.19 -15.39
N PRO A 937 8.08 -33.09 -15.35
CA PRO A 937 9.34 -32.94 -16.11
C PRO A 937 9.18 -32.78 -17.63
N GLN A 938 8.05 -33.22 -18.18
CA GLN A 938 7.71 -33.12 -19.61
C GLN A 938 6.55 -32.16 -19.87
N ALA A 939 6.32 -31.21 -18.95
CA ALA A 939 5.25 -30.24 -19.08
C ALA A 939 5.31 -29.47 -20.41
N GLU A 940 4.15 -29.41 -21.06
CA GLU A 940 3.88 -28.60 -22.23
C GLU A 940 2.69 -27.69 -21.93
N VAL A 941 2.60 -26.58 -22.65
CA VAL A 941 1.49 -25.64 -22.52
C VAL A 941 0.63 -25.65 -23.77
N GLU A 942 -0.66 -25.42 -23.58
CA GLU A 942 -1.66 -25.25 -24.62
C GLU A 942 -2.52 -24.03 -24.32
N VAL A 943 -3.17 -23.48 -25.36
CA VAL A 943 -4.20 -22.46 -25.19
C VAL A 943 -5.54 -23.11 -25.43
N VAL A 944 -6.39 -23.14 -24.40
CA VAL A 944 -7.74 -23.71 -24.49
C VAL A 944 -8.71 -22.70 -23.88
N HIS A 945 -9.77 -22.37 -24.62
CA HIS A 945 -10.68 -21.27 -24.28
C HIS A 945 -9.90 -20.00 -23.91
N ARG A 946 -9.03 -19.55 -24.83
CA ARG A 946 -8.20 -18.32 -24.72
C ARG A 946 -7.30 -18.26 -23.46
N THR A 947 -7.23 -19.34 -22.69
CA THR A 947 -6.47 -19.43 -21.44
C THR A 947 -5.24 -20.28 -21.66
N LEU A 948 -4.08 -19.76 -21.30
CA LEU A 948 -2.84 -20.53 -21.31
C LEU A 948 -2.85 -21.50 -20.13
N ARG A 949 -2.65 -22.79 -20.39
CA ARG A 949 -2.62 -23.83 -19.36
C ARG A 949 -1.59 -24.90 -19.67
N VAL A 950 -1.16 -25.64 -18.64
CA VAL A 950 -0.34 -26.84 -18.80
C VAL A 950 -1.23 -27.99 -19.29
N VAL A 951 -0.76 -28.74 -20.28
CA VAL A 951 -1.45 -29.93 -20.80
C VAL A 951 -1.60 -30.96 -19.67
N ASP A 952 -2.84 -31.34 -19.35
CA ASP A 952 -3.08 -32.41 -18.38
C ASP A 952 -2.83 -33.79 -19.02
N ARG A 953 -1.78 -34.48 -18.57
CA ARG A 953 -1.41 -35.84 -19.02
C ARG A 953 -1.76 -36.93 -18.01
N ALA A 954 -2.44 -36.61 -16.91
CA ALA A 954 -2.81 -37.60 -15.90
C ALA A 954 -3.77 -38.64 -16.51
N THR A 955 -3.25 -39.84 -16.78
CA THR A 955 -4.07 -40.99 -17.15
C THR A 955 -5.01 -41.30 -15.97
N PRO A 956 -6.33 -41.45 -16.16
CA PRO A 956 -7.23 -41.79 -15.06
C PRO A 956 -6.82 -43.14 -14.47
N ARG A 957 -6.20 -43.15 -13.29
CA ARG A 957 -5.96 -44.37 -12.53
C ARG A 957 -7.33 -44.94 -12.15
N LYS A 958 -7.71 -46.03 -12.83
CA LYS A 958 -8.93 -46.79 -12.62
C LYS A 958 -9.06 -47.11 -11.11
N ALA A 959 -10.10 -46.57 -10.47
CA ALA A 959 -10.43 -46.95 -9.11
C ALA A 959 -10.76 -48.45 -9.07
N GLU A 960 -10.06 -49.20 -8.21
CA GLU A 960 -10.53 -50.52 -7.82
C GLU A 960 -11.92 -50.41 -7.20
N ALA A 961 -12.77 -51.39 -7.52
CA ALA A 961 -14.20 -51.37 -7.28
C ALA A 961 -14.56 -51.13 -5.80
N PRO A 962 -15.66 -50.41 -5.52
CA PRO A 962 -16.04 -50.05 -4.16
C PRO A 962 -16.50 -51.27 -3.36
N ARG A 963 -15.95 -51.46 -2.16
CA ARG A 963 -16.57 -52.30 -1.13
C ARG A 963 -17.68 -51.50 -0.44
N VAL A 964 -18.88 -52.09 -0.51
CA VAL A 964 -20.16 -51.87 0.21
C VAL A 964 -20.24 -50.69 1.19
N PRO A 965 -21.26 -49.79 1.07
CA PRO A 965 -21.48 -48.72 2.03
C PRO A 965 -22.11 -49.24 3.34
N ALA A 966 -21.58 -48.79 4.47
CA ALA A 966 -22.26 -48.83 5.77
C ALA A 966 -23.32 -47.71 5.83
N PRO A 967 -24.42 -47.90 6.57
CA PRO A 967 -25.61 -47.04 6.46
C PRO A 967 -25.39 -45.62 7.01
N ALA A 968 -26.12 -44.68 6.40
CA ALA A 968 -26.06 -43.26 6.64
C ALA A 968 -26.42 -42.86 8.08
N LEU A 969 -25.56 -42.06 8.71
CA LEU A 969 -25.89 -41.29 9.90
C LEU A 969 -26.77 -40.11 9.48
N VAL A 970 -28.01 -40.13 9.96
CA VAL A 970 -29.00 -39.07 9.86
C VAL A 970 -28.47 -37.84 10.58
N VAL A 971 -28.28 -36.74 9.84
CA VAL A 971 -27.96 -35.42 10.41
C VAL A 971 -29.24 -34.84 11.02
N ALA A 972 -29.22 -34.63 12.34
CA ALA A 972 -30.29 -33.98 13.07
C ALA A 972 -30.42 -32.50 12.67
N ILE A 973 -31.66 -32.07 12.50
CA ILE A 973 -32.08 -30.68 12.25
C ILE A 973 -31.74 -29.84 13.49
N PRO A 974 -31.08 -28.67 13.37
CA PRO A 974 -30.88 -27.77 14.51
C PRO A 974 -32.19 -27.05 14.87
N GLU A 975 -32.51 -27.02 16.16
CA GLU A 975 -33.64 -26.28 16.75
C GLU A 975 -33.47 -24.74 16.63
N PRO A 976 -34.58 -23.99 16.62
CA PRO A 976 -34.59 -22.54 16.39
C PRO A 976 -34.03 -21.74 17.58
N VAL A 977 -33.17 -20.77 17.25
CA VAL A 977 -32.57 -19.79 18.18
C VAL A 977 -33.63 -18.77 18.63
N PRO A 978 -33.69 -18.40 19.93
CA PRO A 978 -34.65 -17.43 20.44
C PRO A 978 -34.32 -15.98 20.04
N ALA A 979 -35.37 -15.17 19.91
CA ALA A 979 -35.36 -13.79 19.44
C ALA A 979 -34.54 -12.81 20.32
N PRO A 980 -34.00 -11.72 19.73
CA PRO A 980 -33.14 -10.76 20.43
C PRO A 980 -33.92 -9.87 21.41
N VAL A 981 -33.29 -9.62 22.55
CA VAL A 981 -33.76 -8.74 23.63
C VAL A 981 -33.52 -7.28 23.25
N VAL A 982 -34.56 -6.45 23.35
CA VAL A 982 -34.56 -5.01 23.13
C VAL A 982 -33.81 -4.31 24.27
N VAL A 983 -32.72 -3.60 23.94
CA VAL A 983 -31.93 -2.79 24.88
C VAL A 983 -32.35 -1.32 24.75
N ALA A 984 -32.66 -0.71 25.88
CA ALA A 984 -33.14 0.66 26.01
C ALA A 984 -32.06 1.71 25.68
N ALA A 985 -32.53 2.85 25.16
CA ALA A 985 -31.71 3.98 24.70
C ALA A 985 -31.01 4.73 25.86
N PRO A 986 -29.77 5.25 25.63
CA PRO A 986 -29.05 6.05 26.60
C PRO A 986 -29.44 7.54 26.60
N VAL A 987 -29.43 8.12 27.80
CA VAL A 987 -29.80 9.50 28.15
C VAL A 987 -28.64 10.47 27.85
N GLN A 988 -28.97 11.62 27.25
CA GLN A 988 -28.09 12.75 26.95
C GLN A 988 -27.59 13.48 28.22
N ALA A 989 -26.31 13.86 28.21
CA ALA A 989 -25.70 14.80 29.16
C ALA A 989 -25.56 16.21 28.54
N PRO A 990 -25.57 17.29 29.36
CA PRO A 990 -25.81 18.65 28.89
C PRO A 990 -24.56 19.40 28.42
N ALA A 991 -24.78 20.35 27.51
CA ALA A 991 -23.78 21.22 26.89
C ALA A 991 -23.36 22.42 27.79
N PRO A 992 -22.09 22.87 27.72
CA PRO A 992 -21.60 24.05 28.43
C PRO A 992 -21.85 25.38 27.68
N VAL A 993 -21.85 26.44 28.50
CA VAL A 993 -22.38 27.80 28.29
C VAL A 993 -21.44 28.72 27.50
N ALA A 994 -22.04 29.62 26.70
CA ALA A 994 -21.42 30.67 25.91
C ALA A 994 -20.84 31.84 26.75
N ALA A 995 -19.75 32.45 26.25
CA ALA A 995 -19.21 33.72 26.73
C ALA A 995 -19.24 34.79 25.63
N ALA A 996 -19.46 36.03 26.06
CA ALA A 996 -19.89 37.18 25.27
C ALA A 996 -18.77 37.95 24.53
N ALA A 997 -19.21 38.74 23.55
CA ALA A 997 -18.47 39.56 22.60
C ALA A 997 -17.81 40.84 23.16
N PRO A 998 -16.95 41.50 22.35
CA PRO A 998 -16.90 42.96 22.27
C PRO A 998 -16.99 43.51 20.83
N VAL A 999 -17.41 44.78 20.71
CA VAL A 999 -17.66 45.61 19.50
C VAL A 999 -17.19 47.05 19.85
N PRO A 1000 -16.94 48.05 18.95
CA PRO A 1000 -16.42 48.13 17.56
C PRO A 1000 -15.24 49.14 17.39
N SER A 1001 -14.67 49.25 16.18
CA SER A 1001 -14.23 50.54 15.59
C SER A 1001 -14.04 50.47 14.05
N GLN A 1002 -14.58 51.46 13.31
CA GLN A 1002 -14.40 51.76 11.87
C GLN A 1002 -13.76 53.19 11.71
N PRO A 1003 -13.48 53.82 10.52
CA PRO A 1003 -13.77 53.47 9.09
C PRO A 1003 -12.69 53.82 8.00
N GLY A 1004 -12.98 53.42 6.73
CA GLY A 1004 -12.60 54.09 5.46
C GLY A 1004 -11.71 53.24 4.51
N GLU A 1005 -11.86 53.13 3.17
CA GLU A 1005 -12.70 53.71 2.08
C GLU A 1005 -12.68 52.67 0.91
N GLY A 1006 -13.74 52.47 0.13
CA GLY A 1006 -13.70 52.93 -1.28
C GLY A 1006 -14.51 52.06 -2.28
N GLU A 1007 -15.68 52.58 -2.66
CA GLU A 1007 -16.65 52.21 -3.71
C GLU A 1007 -16.14 51.45 -4.96
N LYS A 1008 -16.19 50.11 -4.94
CA LYS A 1008 -16.54 49.23 -6.08
C LYS A 1008 -17.38 47.99 -5.69
N ASP A 1009 -17.69 47.81 -4.40
CA ASP A 1009 -18.17 46.56 -3.80
C ASP A 1009 -19.71 46.41 -3.71
N HIS A 1010 -20.46 47.48 -3.91
CA HIS A 1010 -21.82 47.55 -3.34
C HIS A 1010 -22.90 46.72 -4.06
N VAL A 1011 -22.64 46.27 -5.28
CA VAL A 1011 -23.51 45.34 -6.01
C VAL A 1011 -23.13 43.88 -5.72
N GLN A 1012 -21.82 43.62 -5.59
CA GLN A 1012 -21.25 42.31 -5.35
C GLN A 1012 -21.60 41.81 -3.94
N GLU A 1013 -21.48 42.68 -2.94
CA GLU A 1013 -21.89 42.39 -1.57
C GLU A 1013 -23.40 42.09 -1.45
N LYS A 1014 -24.25 42.80 -2.21
CA LYS A 1014 -25.70 42.55 -2.19
C LYS A 1014 -26.08 41.19 -2.75
N VAL A 1015 -25.41 40.74 -3.81
CA VAL A 1015 -25.65 39.43 -4.42
C VAL A 1015 -25.17 38.31 -3.50
N LEU A 1016 -23.97 38.44 -2.94
CA LEU A 1016 -23.42 37.45 -2.00
C LEU A 1016 -24.24 37.37 -0.70
N ALA A 1017 -24.74 38.51 -0.20
CA ALA A 1017 -25.63 38.53 0.96
C ALA A 1017 -26.99 37.86 0.68
N LEU A 1018 -27.55 38.04 -0.52
CA LEU A 1018 -28.81 37.39 -0.91
C LEU A 1018 -28.64 35.86 -1.02
N ILE A 1019 -27.51 35.39 -1.55
CA ILE A 1019 -27.19 33.96 -1.66
C ILE A 1019 -26.94 33.36 -0.28
N ALA A 1020 -26.18 34.04 0.59
CA ALA A 1020 -25.96 33.62 1.98
C ALA A 1020 -27.27 33.49 2.76
N GLU A 1021 -28.21 34.42 2.59
CA GLU A 1021 -29.54 34.37 3.22
C GLU A 1021 -30.36 33.16 2.74
N LYS A 1022 -30.23 32.76 1.48
CA LYS A 1022 -31.00 31.64 0.89
C LYS A 1022 -30.36 30.27 1.10
N THR A 1023 -29.04 30.20 1.19
CA THR A 1023 -28.30 28.93 1.29
C THR A 1023 -27.83 28.62 2.72
N GLY A 1024 -27.71 29.64 3.58
CA GLY A 1024 -27.20 29.49 4.95
C GLY A 1024 -25.67 29.47 5.06
N TYR A 1025 -24.94 29.65 3.96
CA TYR A 1025 -23.49 29.75 3.97
C TYR A 1025 -23.01 31.13 4.43
N PRO A 1026 -21.93 31.23 5.24
CA PRO A 1026 -21.29 32.50 5.55
C PRO A 1026 -20.82 33.20 4.28
N GLN A 1027 -21.07 34.51 4.16
CA GLN A 1027 -20.77 35.30 2.96
C GLN A 1027 -19.29 35.25 2.55
N GLU A 1028 -18.40 35.07 3.52
CA GLU A 1028 -16.95 34.90 3.37
C GLU A 1028 -16.50 33.57 2.74
N MET A 1029 -17.42 32.61 2.57
CA MET A 1029 -17.19 31.34 1.84
C MET A 1029 -17.70 31.38 0.40
N LEU A 1030 -18.30 32.49 -0.04
CA LEU A 1030 -18.86 32.64 -1.38
C LEU A 1030 -17.91 33.45 -2.27
N ALA A 1031 -17.34 32.83 -3.30
CA ALA A 1031 -16.58 33.49 -4.35
C ALA A 1031 -17.44 33.71 -5.61
N LEU A 1032 -17.18 34.78 -6.37
CA LEU A 1032 -17.96 35.15 -7.58
C LEU A 1032 -17.91 34.11 -8.71
N ASP A 1033 -16.95 33.19 -8.66
CA ASP A 1033 -16.64 32.17 -9.67
C ASP A 1033 -17.02 30.74 -9.24
N LEU A 1034 -17.81 30.59 -8.16
CA LEU A 1034 -18.48 29.35 -7.76
C LEU A 1034 -19.55 28.94 -8.78
N ASP A 1035 -19.11 28.43 -9.93
CA ASP A 1035 -19.99 27.81 -10.93
C ASP A 1035 -19.89 26.29 -10.81
N LEU A 1036 -20.59 25.76 -9.79
CA LEU A 1036 -21.15 24.40 -9.72
C LEU A 1036 -22.00 24.11 -8.47
N GLU A 1037 -22.22 25.09 -7.57
CA GLU A 1037 -23.19 24.99 -6.48
C GLU A 1037 -24.18 26.17 -6.39
N ALA A 1038 -24.28 27.00 -7.43
CA ALA A 1038 -25.25 28.10 -7.52
C ALA A 1038 -26.36 27.83 -8.56
#